data_AF-A0A6A6LLF6-F1
#
_entry.id   AF-A0A6A6LLF6-F1
#
_cell.length_a   1.000
_cell.length_b   1.000
_cell.length_c   1.000
_cell.angle_alpha   90.00
_cell.angle_beta   90.00
_cell.angle_gamma   90.00
#
_symmetry.space_group_name_H-M   'P 1'
#
loop_
_entity.id
_entity.type
_entity.pdbx_description
1 polymer ?
#
loop_
_entity_poly.entity_id
_entity_poly.type
_entity_poly.pdbx_seq_one_letter_code
_entity_poly.pdbx_strand_id
1 'polypeptide(L)'
;MALRTTTSSFHFHFHRTPNISPRHPILFPLASFVYLSNPQILDSKHVSYVPLDFKHRGTVRCTGAVCFLEWRTVASPFSCLQNSNYGRFAYHEVSSDDSDREFGSSSSQSVSGSTLDNIDDWRWKLTMLLRNKDEQEVVSREKKDRRDFEHLSALANRMGLHSHQYSRVVVFSKVPLPNYRPDLDDKRPQREVILPFGLQREVDAHLNAYLSKKSMKRGNFSANSLSRSSGGSMATTEGLYEQPDPLIQNNVVMEKIIQRKSLKLQNKQQEWQESPEGQKMTEFRRSLPAYKERDALLKAISENQVVVVSGETGCGKTTQLPQYILESEIEAACGATCSIICTQPRRISAMAVSERVAAERGEKLGESVGYKVRLEGIKGRDTRLLFCTTGILLRRLLVDRNLNGVTHVVVDEIHERGMNEDFLLIILRDLLPRRPELRLILMSATLNAELFSSYFGGAPMLHIPGFTYPVRAHFLEDILEITGYRLTPYNQIDDYGQDKVWKMQKQTQAFRKRKSQIASAVEDALEAANFKGYRLRTQESLSCWNPDSIGFNLIEHVLSHIVKKERPGAVLVFMTGWDDINSLKDQLATHPILGDCSKVLLLACHGSMASSEQAKETSYDALNNTPCLLPSWISKAAARQVQNAVEYLKVIGALDENENLTVLGRHLSVLPVEPKLGKMLILGAIFNCLDPVMTIVAGLSVRDPFLMPFDKKDLAESAKAQFSARDYSDHLALVRAYDGWRDAERQQSGYEYCWRNFLSAQTMRAIDSLRKQFFFLLKDTGLIDQKKEECSMWSHDEHLIRAVICAGLFPGICSVVNKDKSIALKTMEDGQVLLYSNSVNAGVHKIPYPWLVFNEKVKVNSVFLRDSTGVSDSVLLLFGGDLSRGGLDGHLKMLGGYLEFFMVPALGNTYLSLKRELEELIRKKLQDPNLDIQSDNELLMAIRLLVSQDQCEGKFVFGRQLPAPSQKAMKDAMTGKQPYDNSKNELQTLLVRAGHGAPPIRQNN
;
A
#
# COMPACT_ATOMS: atom_id res chain seq x y z
N MET A 1 23.58 63.69 -28.15
CA MET A 1 22.17 63.97 -28.50
C MET A 1 21.30 63.02 -27.68
N ALA A 2 20.22 63.43 -27.02
CA ALA A 2 19.81 64.74 -26.54
C ALA A 2 18.85 64.54 -25.34
N LEU A 3 19.02 65.34 -24.27
CA LEU A 3 17.99 66.07 -23.49
C LEU A 3 16.65 65.33 -23.22
N ARG A 4 16.00 65.25 -22.05
CA ARG A 4 15.94 65.95 -20.74
C ARG A 4 14.52 65.54 -20.21
N THR A 5 14.31 65.16 -18.94
CA THR A 5 13.77 65.98 -17.80
C THR A 5 12.44 66.71 -18.09
N THR A 6 11.50 67.00 -17.17
CA THR A 6 11.56 67.42 -15.74
C THR A 6 10.11 67.33 -15.20
N THR A 7 9.76 66.68 -14.08
CA THR A 7 9.71 67.14 -12.65
C THR A 7 8.83 68.37 -12.30
N SER A 8 7.85 68.18 -11.40
CA SER A 8 7.54 68.97 -10.16
C SER A 8 6.13 68.54 -9.64
N SER A 9 5.87 68.07 -8.41
CA SER A 9 6.19 68.46 -7.02
C SER A 9 5.33 69.61 -6.47
N PHE A 10 4.58 69.38 -5.36
CA PHE A 10 4.50 70.28 -4.18
C PHE A 10 3.76 69.64 -2.98
N HIS A 11 4.13 70.02 -1.75
CA HIS A 11 3.57 69.59 -0.44
C HIS A 11 2.41 70.49 0.05
N PHE A 12 1.64 70.07 1.09
CA PHE A 12 1.65 70.72 2.45
C PHE A 12 0.81 69.94 3.51
N HIS A 13 0.70 70.50 4.73
CA HIS A 13 0.53 69.82 6.04
C HIS A 13 -0.90 69.50 6.57
N PHE A 14 -0.94 68.66 7.60
CA PHE A 14 -2.07 68.31 8.49
C PHE A 14 -2.33 69.32 9.64
N HIS A 15 -3.56 69.31 10.20
CA HIS A 15 -3.94 69.95 11.47
C HIS A 15 -4.74 68.99 12.41
N ARG A 16 -4.89 69.34 13.70
CA ARG A 16 -5.31 68.45 14.83
C ARG A 16 -6.75 68.66 15.36
N THR A 17 -7.47 67.56 15.67
CA THR A 17 -8.37 67.28 16.84
C THR A 17 -9.61 68.20 17.14
N PRO A 18 -10.62 67.88 18.01
CA PRO A 18 -10.72 66.80 19.04
C PRO A 18 -12.10 66.07 19.27
N ASN A 19 -12.05 65.00 20.10
CA ASN A 19 -13.02 64.42 21.07
C ASN A 19 -14.56 64.34 20.85
N ILE A 20 -15.14 63.13 21.09
CA ILE A 20 -16.20 62.79 22.10
C ILE A 20 -16.40 61.24 22.15
N SER A 21 -16.90 60.70 23.26
CA SER A 21 -17.05 59.25 23.58
C SER A 21 -18.53 58.85 23.88
N PRO A 22 -18.87 57.65 24.42
CA PRO A 22 -18.87 56.33 23.76
C PRO A 22 -20.24 55.58 23.86
N ARG A 23 -20.44 54.47 23.12
CA ARG A 23 -21.38 53.36 23.46
C ARG A 23 -21.14 52.10 22.58
N HIS A 24 -21.39 50.91 23.15
CA HIS A 24 -21.15 49.58 22.55
C HIS A 24 -22.02 49.27 21.31
N PRO A 25 -21.57 48.38 20.40
CA PRO A 25 -22.05 46.98 20.45
C PRO A 25 -21.06 45.87 20.00
N ILE A 26 -21.26 44.67 20.58
CA ILE A 26 -21.31 43.31 19.96
C ILE A 26 -20.20 42.91 18.94
N LEU A 27 -19.45 41.86 19.30
CA LEU A 27 -18.38 41.25 18.51
C LEU A 27 -18.88 40.25 17.45
N PHE A 28 -18.56 40.53 16.18
CA PHE A 28 -18.28 39.52 15.15
C PHE A 28 -16.75 39.42 14.97
N PRO A 29 -16.14 38.24 14.78
CA PRO A 29 -14.77 38.13 14.32
C PRO A 29 -14.71 38.00 12.78
N LEU A 30 -14.38 39.12 12.12
CA LEU A 30 -13.87 39.13 10.75
C LEU A 30 -12.44 39.69 10.75
N ALA A 31 -11.55 39.05 10.00
CA ALA A 31 -10.25 39.52 9.53
C ALA A 31 -9.30 40.23 10.52
N SER A 32 -8.19 39.57 10.86
CA SER A 32 -6.99 40.24 11.38
C SER A 32 -5.92 40.35 10.29
N PHE A 33 -5.74 41.55 9.74
CA PHE A 33 -4.49 41.96 9.12
C PHE A 33 -3.41 42.07 10.20
N VAL A 34 -2.15 41.73 9.87
CA VAL A 34 -0.98 42.11 10.67
C VAL A 34 -0.07 42.99 9.81
N TYR A 35 -0.06 44.29 10.12
CA TYR A 35 1.05 45.17 9.81
C TYR A 35 2.19 44.86 10.78
N LEU A 36 3.43 44.78 10.27
CA LEU A 36 4.63 44.84 11.11
C LEU A 36 5.56 45.94 10.61
N SER A 37 5.96 46.79 11.56
CA SER A 37 6.74 48.01 11.34
C SER A 37 8.24 47.78 11.49
N ASN A 38 9.06 48.66 10.88
CA ASN A 38 10.52 48.67 10.96
C ASN A 38 11.11 48.48 12.37
N PRO A 39 12.21 47.73 12.50
CA PRO A 39 13.18 47.89 13.58
C PRO A 39 14.38 48.74 13.12
N GLN A 40 14.78 49.74 13.93
CA GLN A 40 16.13 50.30 13.90
C GLN A 40 16.72 50.37 15.31
N ILE A 41 17.89 49.72 15.45
CA ILE A 41 19.10 50.16 16.18
C ILE A 41 18.90 50.66 17.63
N LEU A 42 19.45 49.92 18.60
CA LEU A 42 20.48 50.44 19.52
C LEU A 42 21.14 49.35 20.39
N ASP A 43 22.43 49.19 20.14
CA ASP A 43 23.56 48.87 21.02
C ASP A 43 23.58 47.76 22.10
N SER A 44 24.77 47.17 22.13
CA SER A 44 25.29 46.22 23.10
C SER A 44 25.61 46.84 24.47
N LYS A 45 25.57 46.00 25.52
CA LYS A 45 26.72 45.84 26.43
C LYS A 45 26.62 44.58 27.32
N HIS A 46 27.77 43.99 27.60
CA HIS A 46 27.97 42.90 28.55
C HIS A 46 27.51 43.26 29.98
N VAL A 47 26.97 42.28 30.72
CA VAL A 47 27.46 41.89 32.07
C VAL A 47 27.32 40.37 32.23
N SER A 48 28.28 39.73 32.90
CA SER A 48 28.38 38.29 33.16
C SER A 48 27.83 37.85 34.52
N TYR A 49 27.42 36.58 34.62
CA TYR A 49 27.34 35.68 35.80
C TYR A 49 27.65 36.23 37.22
N VAL A 50 26.79 35.87 38.19
CA VAL A 50 27.09 35.05 39.39
C VAL A 50 25.76 34.64 40.07
N PRO A 51 25.59 33.41 40.60
CA PRO A 51 24.35 32.92 41.23
C PRO A 51 24.34 33.06 42.77
N LEU A 52 23.16 33.06 43.40
CA LEU A 52 22.99 32.97 44.86
C LEU A 52 21.71 32.21 45.28
N ASP A 53 21.86 31.29 46.23
CA ASP A 53 20.79 30.66 47.02
C ASP A 53 20.07 31.66 47.95
N PHE A 54 18.82 31.38 48.36
CA PHE A 54 18.46 31.19 49.78
C PHE A 54 17.05 30.58 50.00
N LYS A 55 16.79 30.17 51.25
CA LYS A 55 15.72 29.23 51.69
C LYS A 55 14.40 29.87 52.19
N HIS A 56 13.37 29.01 52.28
CA HIS A 56 12.22 29.04 53.23
C HIS A 56 11.12 30.09 52.97
N ARG A 57 9.83 29.91 53.34
CA ARG A 57 9.04 28.81 54.00
C ARG A 57 7.54 29.03 53.68
N GLY A 58 6.69 27.99 53.72
CA GLY A 58 5.23 28.18 53.58
C GLY A 58 4.37 26.90 53.56
N THR A 59 4.08 26.32 54.72
CA THR A 59 3.26 25.10 54.91
C THR A 59 1.79 25.39 55.26
N VAL A 60 0.82 24.61 54.75
CA VAL A 60 -0.33 24.06 55.53
C VAL A 60 -0.84 22.72 54.92
N ARG A 61 -0.96 21.71 55.81
CA ARG A 61 -1.75 20.43 55.90
C ARG A 61 -2.61 19.95 54.70
N CYS A 62 -2.72 18.66 54.33
CA CYS A 62 -2.66 17.32 55.00
C CYS A 62 -4.00 16.68 55.44
N THR A 63 -4.40 15.60 54.77
CA THR A 63 -5.02 14.33 55.27
C THR A 63 -4.78 13.26 54.17
N GLY A 64 -3.97 12.21 54.37
CA GLY A 64 -4.31 10.88 54.96
C GLY A 64 -4.70 9.88 53.83
N ALA A 65 -4.41 8.57 53.79
CA ALA A 65 -3.63 7.61 54.62
C ALA A 65 -3.51 6.28 53.77
N VAL A 66 -2.72 5.21 54.02
CA VAL A 66 -1.67 4.88 55.01
C VAL A 66 -0.82 3.66 54.52
N CYS A 67 0.50 3.61 54.84
CA CYS A 67 1.42 2.44 54.96
C CYS A 67 1.67 1.41 53.81
N PHE A 68 2.74 0.59 53.84
CA PHE A 68 4.20 0.76 54.16
C PHE A 68 4.94 -0.60 53.89
N LEU A 69 6.28 -0.59 54.06
CA LEU A 69 7.29 -1.68 54.00
C LEU A 69 7.85 -1.99 52.59
N GLU A 70 9.11 -1.69 52.23
CA GLU A 70 10.44 -2.07 52.82
C GLU A 70 10.84 -3.51 52.46
N TRP A 71 12.09 -3.89 52.12
CA TRP A 71 13.44 -3.28 52.06
C TRP A 71 14.23 -4.07 50.95
N ARG A 72 15.47 -3.80 50.50
CA ARG A 72 16.67 -3.25 51.16
C ARG A 72 17.75 -2.88 50.12
N THR A 73 18.55 -1.87 50.42
CA THR A 73 19.78 -1.51 49.66
C THR A 73 21.03 -1.99 50.41
N VAL A 74 22.09 -2.40 49.70
CA VAL A 74 23.47 -2.46 50.23
C VAL A 74 24.43 -1.87 49.19
N ALA A 75 25.50 -1.23 49.65
CA ALA A 75 26.28 -0.24 48.90
C ALA A 75 27.50 -0.79 48.12
N SER A 76 27.95 0.07 47.21
CA SER A 76 29.30 0.13 46.59
C SER A 76 30.38 0.49 47.66
N PRO A 77 31.72 0.55 47.40
CA PRO A 77 32.32 1.48 46.40
C PRO A 77 33.77 1.23 45.84
N PHE A 78 34.18 2.09 44.88
CA PHE A 78 35.57 2.53 44.51
C PHE A 78 36.59 1.50 43.93
N SER A 79 37.58 1.85 43.08
CA SER A 79 37.89 3.10 42.33
C SER A 79 38.96 2.91 41.22
N CYS A 80 38.89 3.77 40.18
CA CYS A 80 39.98 4.38 39.39
C CYS A 80 41.08 3.53 38.67
N LEU A 81 41.18 3.69 37.33
CA LEU A 81 42.37 4.25 36.67
C LEU A 81 42.10 4.68 35.22
N GLN A 82 42.66 5.83 34.81
CA GLN A 82 42.64 6.32 33.43
C GLN A 82 43.84 5.76 32.64
N ASN A 83 43.67 5.47 31.35
CA ASN A 83 44.58 6.04 30.33
C ASN A 83 44.04 5.94 28.90
N SER A 84 44.50 6.85 28.05
CA SER A 84 44.19 6.93 26.62
C SER A 84 44.99 5.92 25.78
N ASN A 85 44.38 5.39 24.70
CA ASN A 85 44.93 5.58 23.35
C ASN A 85 44.01 5.07 22.23
N TYR A 86 44.23 5.64 21.04
CA TYR A 86 43.61 5.27 19.77
C TYR A 86 43.87 3.79 19.42
N GLY A 87 42.84 3.08 18.95
CA GLY A 87 42.95 1.73 18.38
C GLY A 87 42.05 1.55 17.17
N ARG A 88 42.63 1.45 15.97
CA ARG A 88 41.90 1.19 14.72
C ARG A 88 41.24 -0.19 14.72
N PHE A 89 40.10 -0.28 14.04
CA PHE A 89 39.45 -1.54 13.69
C PHE A 89 40.35 -2.45 12.85
N ALA A 90 40.30 -3.75 13.12
CA ALA A 90 40.61 -4.82 12.16
C ALA A 90 39.50 -5.88 12.24
N TYR A 91 38.44 -5.71 11.45
CA TYR A 91 37.44 -6.75 11.25
C TYR A 91 38.01 -7.77 10.25
N HIS A 92 38.40 -8.95 10.74
CA HIS A 92 38.60 -10.10 9.87
C HIS A 92 37.23 -10.66 9.47
N GLU A 93 36.90 -10.58 8.18
CA GLU A 93 35.80 -11.35 7.61
C GLU A 93 36.17 -12.83 7.64
N VAL A 94 35.50 -13.60 8.50
CA VAL A 94 35.57 -15.06 8.47
C VAL A 94 34.52 -15.56 7.48
N SER A 95 34.98 -15.89 6.27
CA SER A 95 34.22 -16.73 5.33
C SER A 95 33.82 -18.02 6.04
N SER A 96 32.52 -18.33 6.08
CA SER A 96 32.04 -19.62 6.55
C SER A 96 32.20 -20.67 5.45
N ASP A 97 33.44 -21.13 5.25
CA ASP A 97 33.70 -22.39 4.56
C ASP A 97 33.20 -23.56 5.44
N ASP A 98 32.07 -24.15 5.06
CA ASP A 98 31.63 -25.45 5.58
C ASP A 98 32.66 -26.51 5.15
N SER A 99 33.52 -26.91 6.08
CA SER A 99 34.64 -27.82 5.84
C SER A 99 34.27 -29.28 6.11
N ASP A 100 33.52 -29.88 5.19
CA ASP A 100 33.29 -31.33 5.15
C ASP A 100 34.59 -32.08 4.82
N ARG A 101 35.34 -32.49 5.85
CA ARG A 101 36.49 -33.40 5.72
C ARG A 101 36.03 -34.86 5.65
N GLU A 102 35.73 -35.35 4.46
CA GLU A 102 35.72 -36.80 4.21
C GLU A 102 37.16 -37.32 4.03
N PHE A 103 37.55 -38.31 4.83
CA PHE A 103 38.83 -39.00 4.70
C PHE A 103 38.76 -39.99 3.53
N GLY A 104 39.46 -39.68 2.43
CA GLY A 104 39.60 -40.53 1.25
C GLY A 104 41.06 -40.58 0.78
N SER A 105 41.52 -41.77 0.39
CA SER A 105 42.95 -42.08 0.18
C SER A 105 43.64 -41.24 -0.91
N SER A 106 44.89 -40.89 -0.64
CA SER A 106 45.80 -40.20 -1.56
C SER A 106 46.06 -40.98 -2.85
N SER A 107 45.75 -40.37 -4.00
CA SER A 107 46.51 -40.58 -5.23
C SER A 107 46.63 -39.25 -5.97
N SER A 108 47.82 -38.99 -6.50
CA SER A 108 48.22 -37.71 -7.09
C SER A 108 47.76 -37.58 -8.54
N GLN A 109 46.99 -36.54 -8.89
CA GLN A 109 46.81 -36.14 -10.30
C GLN A 109 46.50 -34.65 -10.49
N SER A 110 47.44 -33.99 -11.21
CA SER A 110 47.30 -32.84 -12.12
C SER A 110 46.22 -31.76 -11.90
N VAL A 111 46.72 -30.53 -11.75
CA VAL A 111 46.00 -29.30 -12.15
C VAL A 111 45.75 -29.33 -13.67
N SER A 112 44.49 -29.40 -14.12
CA SER A 112 44.13 -29.26 -15.54
C SER A 112 42.63 -28.97 -15.76
N GLY A 113 42.32 -28.16 -16.77
CA GLY A 113 41.09 -28.27 -17.55
C GLY A 113 39.83 -27.55 -17.04
N SER A 114 39.54 -26.38 -17.63
CA SER A 114 38.16 -26.03 -17.97
C SER A 114 37.67 -27.02 -19.04
N THR A 115 36.54 -27.69 -18.83
CA THR A 115 36.09 -28.78 -19.72
C THR A 115 35.19 -28.28 -20.85
N LEU A 116 35.78 -28.08 -22.03
CA LEU A 116 35.04 -27.90 -23.28
C LEU A 116 34.07 -29.08 -23.55
N ASP A 117 34.41 -30.29 -23.10
CA ASP A 117 33.62 -31.52 -23.28
C ASP A 117 32.17 -31.44 -22.76
N ASN A 118 31.86 -30.52 -21.82
CA ASN A 118 30.51 -30.40 -21.26
C ASN A 118 29.56 -29.59 -22.16
N ILE A 119 30.09 -28.76 -23.07
CA ILE A 119 29.31 -27.74 -23.77
C ILE A 119 28.47 -28.35 -24.89
N ASP A 120 29.01 -29.32 -25.65
CA ASP A 120 28.26 -29.96 -26.74
C ASP A 120 27.17 -30.92 -26.22
N ASP A 121 27.41 -31.62 -25.10
CA ASP A 121 26.40 -32.40 -24.39
C ASP A 121 25.22 -31.51 -23.94
N TRP A 122 25.52 -30.37 -23.33
CA TRP A 122 24.48 -29.40 -22.95
C TRP A 122 23.80 -28.76 -24.15
N ARG A 123 24.53 -28.48 -25.23
CA ARG A 123 23.95 -28.00 -26.50
C ARG A 123 22.97 -29.00 -27.07
N TRP A 124 23.27 -30.30 -26.99
CA TRP A 124 22.34 -31.36 -27.36
C TRP A 124 21.13 -31.43 -26.44
N LYS A 125 21.32 -31.44 -25.10
CA LYS A 125 20.23 -31.43 -24.10
C LYS A 125 19.26 -30.25 -24.31
N LEU A 126 19.78 -29.04 -24.50
CA LEU A 126 18.98 -27.83 -24.75
C LEU A 126 18.28 -27.86 -26.12
N THR A 127 18.91 -28.45 -27.14
CA THR A 127 18.29 -28.66 -28.46
C THR A 127 17.16 -29.68 -28.39
N MET A 128 17.32 -30.76 -27.62
CA MET A 128 16.26 -31.74 -27.38
C MET A 128 15.10 -31.12 -26.59
N LEU A 129 15.38 -30.33 -25.55
CA LEU A 129 14.36 -29.60 -24.81
C LEU A 129 13.51 -28.74 -25.75
N LEU A 130 14.12 -27.94 -26.63
CA LEU A 130 13.40 -27.10 -27.61
C LEU A 130 12.54 -27.91 -28.60
N ARG A 131 12.94 -29.14 -28.95
CA ARG A 131 12.20 -30.01 -29.87
C ARG A 131 11.08 -30.81 -29.20
N ASN A 132 11.27 -31.18 -27.93
CA ASN A 132 10.26 -31.87 -27.14
C ASN A 132 9.05 -30.92 -26.93
N LYS A 133 7.82 -31.41 -27.06
CA LYS A 133 6.61 -30.61 -26.80
C LYS A 133 6.16 -30.67 -25.34
N ASP A 134 6.47 -31.76 -24.65
CA ASP A 134 5.92 -32.08 -23.34
C ASP A 134 6.80 -31.56 -22.19
N GLU A 135 8.13 -31.65 -22.34
CA GLU A 135 9.09 -31.12 -21.36
C GLU A 135 9.23 -29.60 -21.46
N GLN A 136 9.12 -28.90 -20.33
CA GLN A 136 9.31 -27.45 -20.24
C GLN A 136 10.70 -27.03 -19.75
N GLU A 137 11.40 -27.90 -19.02
CA GLU A 137 12.69 -27.62 -18.40
C GLU A 137 13.60 -28.85 -18.25
N VAL A 138 14.90 -28.59 -18.09
CA VAL A 138 15.94 -29.57 -17.75
C VAL A 138 16.62 -29.13 -16.46
N VAL A 139 16.79 -30.06 -15.52
CA VAL A 139 17.35 -29.83 -14.18
C VAL A 139 18.60 -30.68 -13.99
N SER A 140 19.73 -30.08 -13.57
CA SER A 140 20.95 -30.79 -13.17
C SER A 140 21.36 -30.47 -11.74
N ARG A 141 21.81 -31.51 -11.01
CA ARG A 141 22.37 -31.40 -9.65
C ARG A 141 23.90 -31.59 -9.62
N GLU A 142 24.55 -31.63 -10.79
CA GLU A 142 25.99 -31.97 -10.88
C GLU A 142 26.90 -30.81 -10.42
N LYS A 143 27.99 -31.16 -9.70
CA LYS A 143 29.01 -30.17 -9.28
C LYS A 143 29.79 -29.56 -10.46
N LYS A 144 29.85 -30.25 -11.61
CA LYS A 144 30.53 -29.79 -12.83
C LYS A 144 29.77 -28.63 -13.47
N ASP A 145 28.50 -28.85 -13.80
CA ASP A 145 27.60 -27.86 -14.43
C ASP A 145 27.48 -26.55 -13.66
N ARG A 146 27.56 -26.60 -12.32
CA ARG A 146 27.57 -25.39 -11.47
C ARG A 146 28.80 -24.51 -11.67
N ARG A 147 29.97 -25.10 -11.95
CA ARG A 147 31.21 -24.35 -12.22
C ARG A 147 31.17 -23.75 -13.63
N ASP A 148 30.54 -24.47 -14.56
CA ASP A 148 30.38 -24.05 -15.95
C ASP A 148 29.13 -23.16 -16.18
N PHE A 149 28.38 -22.80 -15.12
CA PHE A 149 27.05 -22.18 -15.25
C PHE A 149 27.06 -20.88 -16.07
N GLU A 150 28.07 -20.02 -15.96
CA GLU A 150 28.16 -18.80 -16.77
C GLU A 150 28.21 -19.11 -18.28
N HIS A 151 28.96 -20.15 -18.69
CA HIS A 151 29.05 -20.60 -20.08
C HIS A 151 27.74 -21.27 -20.55
N LEU A 152 27.16 -22.13 -19.72
CA LEU A 152 25.90 -22.83 -20.04
C LEU A 152 24.70 -21.84 -20.10
N SER A 153 24.68 -20.84 -19.23
CA SER A 153 23.76 -19.70 -19.26
C SER A 153 23.91 -18.92 -20.57
N ALA A 154 25.13 -18.56 -20.98
CA ALA A 154 25.36 -17.86 -22.25
C ALA A 154 24.97 -18.70 -23.48
N LEU A 155 25.07 -20.04 -23.41
CA LEU A 155 24.55 -20.95 -24.44
C LEU A 155 23.01 -20.96 -24.47
N ALA A 156 22.36 -21.15 -23.31
CA ALA A 156 20.91 -21.20 -23.21
C ALA A 156 20.24 -19.89 -23.65
N ASN A 157 20.76 -18.74 -23.22
CA ASN A 157 20.24 -17.42 -23.62
C ASN A 157 20.34 -17.21 -25.15
N ARG A 158 21.43 -17.66 -25.81
CA ARG A 158 21.55 -17.64 -27.28
C ARG A 158 20.57 -18.58 -27.99
N MET A 159 20.03 -19.57 -27.29
CA MET A 159 19.01 -20.50 -27.78
C MET A 159 17.58 -20.08 -27.40
N GLY A 160 17.40 -18.90 -26.78
CA GLY A 160 16.09 -18.40 -26.34
C GLY A 160 15.52 -19.10 -25.10
N LEU A 161 16.37 -19.80 -24.33
CA LEU A 161 16.00 -20.49 -23.09
C LEU A 161 16.42 -19.67 -21.86
N HIS A 162 15.61 -19.73 -20.81
CA HIS A 162 15.91 -19.14 -19.52
C HIS A 162 16.76 -20.08 -18.68
N SER A 163 17.76 -19.55 -17.96
CA SER A 163 18.67 -20.32 -17.10
C SER A 163 18.75 -19.73 -15.70
N HIS A 164 18.67 -20.57 -14.66
CA HIS A 164 18.84 -20.14 -13.27
C HIS A 164 19.62 -21.18 -12.44
N GLN A 165 20.45 -20.73 -11.51
CA GLN A 165 21.15 -21.59 -10.56
C GLN A 165 20.53 -21.42 -9.17
N TYR A 166 19.87 -22.46 -8.67
CA TYR A 166 19.33 -22.53 -7.32
C TYR A 166 20.31 -23.27 -6.40
N SER A 167 21.21 -22.54 -5.74
CA SER A 167 22.18 -23.10 -4.78
C SER A 167 23.08 -24.20 -5.38
N ARG A 168 22.68 -25.48 -5.22
CA ARG A 168 23.36 -26.68 -5.72
C ARG A 168 22.75 -27.27 -7.00
N VAL A 169 21.74 -26.62 -7.58
CA VAL A 169 20.99 -27.10 -8.74
C VAL A 169 21.02 -26.06 -9.87
N VAL A 170 21.17 -26.50 -11.12
CA VAL A 170 21.09 -25.66 -12.32
C VAL A 170 19.85 -26.05 -13.11
N VAL A 171 19.08 -25.08 -13.58
CA VAL A 171 17.83 -25.29 -14.34
C VAL A 171 17.84 -24.47 -15.62
N PHE A 172 17.41 -25.09 -16.71
CA PHE A 172 17.18 -24.47 -18.01
C PHE A 172 15.74 -24.70 -18.46
N SER A 173 15.01 -23.66 -18.87
CA SER A 173 13.57 -23.73 -19.15
C SER A 173 13.17 -22.89 -20.37
N LYS A 174 12.08 -23.30 -21.03
CA LYS A 174 11.39 -22.52 -22.07
C LYS A 174 10.63 -21.32 -21.53
N VAL A 175 10.40 -21.28 -20.22
CA VAL A 175 9.54 -20.31 -19.54
C VAL A 175 10.39 -19.55 -18.49
N PRO A 176 10.11 -18.25 -18.22
CA PRO A 176 10.82 -17.51 -17.19
C PRO A 176 10.78 -18.21 -15.82
N LEU A 177 11.97 -18.52 -15.31
CA LEU A 177 12.21 -19.19 -14.03
C LEU A 177 12.02 -18.22 -12.84
N PRO A 178 11.43 -18.65 -11.71
CA PRO A 178 11.24 -17.81 -10.52
C PRO A 178 12.55 -17.60 -9.74
N ASN A 179 12.60 -16.61 -8.84
CA ASN A 179 13.79 -16.34 -8.01
C ASN A 179 14.15 -17.51 -7.08
N TYR A 180 13.16 -18.27 -6.62
CA TYR A 180 13.32 -19.40 -5.71
C TYR A 180 12.43 -20.58 -6.15
N ARG A 181 12.94 -21.80 -5.99
CA ARG A 181 12.29 -23.08 -6.34
C ARG A 181 12.30 -23.98 -5.10
N PRO A 182 11.21 -24.03 -4.32
CA PRO A 182 11.19 -24.78 -3.07
C PRO A 182 11.34 -26.31 -3.22
N ASP A 183 11.04 -26.84 -4.40
CA ASP A 183 11.25 -28.23 -4.81
C ASP A 183 12.73 -28.58 -5.03
N LEU A 184 13.60 -27.58 -5.17
CA LEU A 184 15.04 -27.72 -5.41
C LEU A 184 15.90 -27.28 -4.21
N ASP A 185 15.30 -26.77 -3.13
CA ASP A 185 16.02 -26.41 -1.90
C ASP A 185 16.06 -27.60 -0.92
N ASP A 186 17.14 -28.38 -0.98
CA ASP A 186 17.38 -29.48 -0.01
C ASP A 186 17.49 -28.96 1.45
N LYS A 187 17.71 -27.64 1.66
CA LYS A 187 17.67 -26.96 2.95
C LYS A 187 16.33 -26.23 3.19
N ARG A 188 15.23 -26.63 2.54
CA ARG A 188 13.88 -26.12 2.82
C ARG A 188 13.44 -26.53 4.23
N PRO A 189 12.98 -25.60 5.08
CA PRO A 189 12.46 -25.93 6.40
C PRO A 189 11.12 -26.66 6.31
N GLN A 190 11.09 -27.92 6.74
CA GLN A 190 9.88 -28.71 7.02
C GLN A 190 9.58 -28.65 8.52
N ARG A 191 8.32 -28.64 8.95
CA ARG A 191 7.96 -28.48 10.37
C ARG A 191 7.52 -29.80 10.99
N GLU A 192 8.18 -30.24 12.05
CA GLU A 192 7.61 -31.20 13.00
C GLU A 192 6.75 -30.43 14.01
N VAL A 193 5.49 -30.83 14.18
CA VAL A 193 4.52 -30.17 15.08
C VAL A 193 4.23 -31.12 16.25
N ILE A 194 4.47 -30.62 17.46
CA ILE A 194 4.29 -31.34 18.72
C ILE A 194 3.44 -30.43 19.63
N LEU A 195 2.40 -31.00 20.23
CA LEU A 195 1.62 -30.35 21.30
C LEU A 195 1.81 -31.08 22.62
N PRO A 196 1.72 -30.38 23.77
CA PRO A 196 1.64 -31.03 25.07
C PRO A 196 0.48 -32.03 25.14
N PHE A 197 0.74 -33.24 25.66
CA PHE A 197 -0.24 -34.33 25.69
C PHE A 197 -1.55 -33.96 26.41
N GLY A 198 -1.48 -33.16 27.48
CA GLY A 198 -2.66 -32.66 28.19
C GLY A 198 -3.54 -31.77 27.31
N LEU A 199 -2.93 -30.83 26.57
CA LEU A 199 -3.62 -29.91 25.67
C LEU A 199 -4.34 -30.64 24.55
N GLN A 200 -3.68 -31.59 23.89
CA GLN A 200 -4.33 -32.37 22.81
C GLN A 200 -5.58 -33.10 23.34
N ARG A 201 -5.48 -33.73 24.51
CA ARG A 201 -6.59 -34.49 25.10
C ARG A 201 -7.81 -33.61 25.43
N GLU A 202 -7.57 -32.38 25.91
CA GLU A 202 -8.65 -31.41 26.20
C GLU A 202 -9.31 -30.88 24.93
N VAL A 203 -8.51 -30.57 23.91
CA VAL A 203 -8.99 -30.16 22.58
C VAL A 203 -9.81 -31.27 21.91
N ASP A 204 -9.33 -32.51 21.96
CA ASP A 204 -10.06 -33.68 21.45
C ASP A 204 -11.38 -33.90 22.23
N ALA A 205 -11.41 -33.65 23.54
CA ALA A 205 -12.63 -33.75 24.34
C ALA A 205 -13.70 -32.73 23.91
N HIS A 206 -13.32 -31.45 23.76
CA HIS A 206 -14.23 -30.39 23.28
C HIS A 206 -14.69 -30.63 21.83
N LEU A 207 -13.79 -31.07 20.95
CA LEU A 207 -14.14 -31.41 19.56
C LEU A 207 -15.14 -32.56 19.50
N ASN A 208 -14.97 -33.62 20.30
CA ASN A 208 -15.91 -34.74 20.34
C ASN A 208 -17.26 -34.34 20.97
N ALA A 209 -17.26 -33.46 21.98
CA ALA A 209 -18.47 -32.85 22.52
C ALA A 209 -19.22 -32.00 21.47
N TYR A 210 -18.48 -31.27 20.63
CA TYR A 210 -19.04 -30.52 19.52
C TYR A 210 -19.67 -31.44 18.45
N LEU A 211 -18.91 -32.43 17.96
CA LEU A 211 -19.35 -33.33 16.89
C LEU A 211 -20.55 -34.19 17.30
N SER A 212 -20.62 -34.64 18.55
CA SER A 212 -21.77 -35.36 19.09
C SER A 212 -23.03 -34.47 19.16
N LYS A 213 -22.92 -33.23 19.65
CA LYS A 213 -24.00 -32.22 19.61
C LYS A 213 -24.45 -31.94 18.17
N LYS A 214 -23.52 -31.80 17.21
CA LYS A 214 -23.81 -31.61 15.78
C LYS A 214 -24.52 -32.82 15.16
N SER A 215 -24.14 -34.04 15.55
CA SER A 215 -24.80 -35.27 15.11
C SER A 215 -26.25 -35.36 15.62
N MET A 216 -26.51 -35.03 16.88
CA MET A 216 -27.87 -34.95 17.43
C MET A 216 -28.72 -33.87 16.73
N LYS A 217 -28.16 -32.69 16.45
CA LYS A 217 -28.83 -31.64 15.65
C LYS A 217 -29.19 -32.13 14.23
N ARG A 218 -28.38 -33.01 13.60
CA ARG A 218 -28.72 -33.65 12.31
C ARG A 218 -29.77 -34.77 12.44
N GLY A 219 -29.73 -35.57 13.50
CA GLY A 219 -30.66 -36.68 13.74
C GLY A 219 -32.12 -36.22 13.81
N ASN A 220 -32.40 -35.11 14.49
CA ASN A 220 -33.76 -34.57 14.63
C ASN A 220 -34.36 -34.03 13.31
N PHE A 221 -33.58 -33.89 12.24
CA PHE A 221 -34.09 -33.44 10.92
C PHE A 221 -34.56 -34.57 10.00
N SER A 222 -34.40 -35.85 10.39
CA SER A 222 -34.82 -37.01 9.57
C SER A 222 -36.14 -37.66 10.00
N ALA A 223 -36.87 -37.08 10.96
CA ALA A 223 -38.08 -37.67 11.54
C ALA A 223 -39.32 -36.75 11.48
N ASN A 224 -39.36 -35.79 10.55
CA ASN A 224 -40.57 -34.99 10.30
C ASN A 224 -40.61 -34.43 8.86
N SER A 225 -40.90 -35.30 7.90
CA SER A 225 -41.08 -34.94 6.48
C SER A 225 -42.32 -35.60 5.88
N LEU A 226 -43.51 -35.34 6.45
CA LEU A 226 -44.80 -35.71 5.82
C LEU A 226 -45.98 -34.87 6.34
N SER A 227 -46.01 -33.58 5.99
CA SER A 227 -47.26 -32.81 5.95
C SER A 227 -47.20 -31.70 4.89
N ARG A 228 -48.03 -31.86 3.86
CA ARG A 228 -48.34 -30.77 2.91
C ARG A 228 -49.40 -29.87 3.53
N SER A 229 -49.11 -28.58 3.62
CA SER A 229 -50.13 -27.54 3.50
C SER A 229 -49.56 -26.35 2.73
N SER A 230 -50.43 -25.70 1.95
CA SER A 230 -50.08 -24.75 0.91
C SER A 230 -50.61 -23.35 1.24
N GLY A 231 -49.81 -22.32 0.98
CA GLY A 231 -50.26 -20.92 0.93
C GLY A 231 -49.53 -19.99 1.90
N GLY A 232 -48.83 -18.99 1.35
CA GLY A 232 -48.15 -17.93 2.11
C GLY A 232 -47.12 -17.23 1.24
N SER A 233 -47.38 -15.97 0.87
CA SER A 233 -46.54 -15.21 -0.07
C SER A 233 -45.18 -14.80 0.53
N MET A 234 -44.18 -14.62 -0.34
CA MET A 234 -42.89 -14.04 0.01
C MET A 234 -43.06 -12.63 0.61
N ALA A 235 -42.31 -12.33 1.66
CA ALA A 235 -42.12 -10.99 2.20
C ALA A 235 -40.62 -10.69 2.27
N THR A 236 -40.17 -9.73 1.46
CA THR A 236 -38.79 -9.22 1.44
C THR A 236 -38.70 -7.99 2.33
N THR A 237 -37.93 -8.06 3.42
CA THR A 237 -37.73 -6.94 4.34
C THR A 237 -36.60 -6.03 3.83
N GLU A 238 -36.89 -5.18 2.86
CA GLU A 238 -36.04 -4.03 2.54
C GLU A 238 -36.32 -2.87 3.51
N GLY A 239 -35.26 -2.13 3.89
CA GLY A 239 -35.43 -0.84 4.53
C GLY A 239 -34.24 -0.37 5.36
N LEU A 240 -33.37 0.44 4.75
CA LEU A 240 -32.76 1.63 5.39
C LEU A 240 -31.95 2.52 4.40
N TYR A 241 -32.48 2.73 3.20
CA TYR A 241 -32.20 3.93 2.39
C TYR A 241 -33.53 4.43 1.80
N GLU A 242 -33.60 5.73 1.47
CA GLU A 242 -34.84 6.45 1.16
C GLU A 242 -35.69 5.74 0.09
N GLN A 243 -36.99 5.55 0.36
CA GLN A 243 -37.90 4.90 -0.58
C GLN A 243 -38.15 5.76 -1.84
N PRO A 244 -38.32 5.14 -3.03
CA PRO A 244 -38.97 5.79 -4.16
C PRO A 244 -40.47 5.92 -3.90
N ASP A 245 -41.02 7.13 -4.06
CA ASP A 245 -42.47 7.38 -3.96
C ASP A 245 -43.28 6.55 -4.99
N PRO A 246 -44.54 6.19 -4.66
CA PRO A 246 -45.40 5.42 -5.55
C PRO A 246 -45.79 6.18 -6.83
N LEU A 247 -45.89 5.42 -7.93
CA LEU A 247 -46.06 5.92 -9.28
C LEU A 247 -47.46 6.51 -9.57
N ILE A 248 -47.46 7.57 -10.38
CA ILE A 248 -48.57 8.06 -11.23
C ILE A 248 -49.75 8.73 -10.49
N GLN A 249 -49.47 9.92 -9.93
CA GLN A 249 -50.37 11.08 -10.04
C GLN A 249 -49.65 12.46 -10.05
N ASN A 250 -48.31 12.47 -9.94
CA ASN A 250 -47.53 13.67 -9.61
C ASN A 250 -46.74 14.33 -10.74
N ASN A 251 -46.83 13.89 -12.02
CA ASN A 251 -46.00 14.46 -13.10
C ASN A 251 -46.09 15.99 -13.19
N VAL A 252 -47.31 16.55 -13.20
CA VAL A 252 -47.52 18.02 -13.25
C VAL A 252 -46.99 18.73 -11.99
N VAL A 253 -47.01 18.07 -10.83
CA VAL A 253 -46.51 18.65 -9.57
C VAL A 253 -44.99 18.66 -9.54
N MET A 254 -44.35 17.54 -9.91
CA MET A 254 -42.90 17.44 -10.00
C MET A 254 -42.34 18.33 -11.12
N GLU A 255 -43.00 18.40 -12.27
CA GLU A 255 -42.64 19.32 -13.35
C GLU A 255 -42.71 20.78 -12.89
N LYS A 256 -43.78 21.19 -12.18
CA LYS A 256 -43.87 22.53 -11.55
C LYS A 256 -42.80 22.76 -10.48
N ILE A 257 -42.39 21.74 -9.71
CA ILE A 257 -41.30 21.84 -8.74
C ILE A 257 -39.96 22.02 -9.46
N ILE A 258 -39.70 21.25 -10.52
CA ILE A 258 -38.50 21.34 -11.37
C ILE A 258 -38.42 22.72 -12.02
N GLN A 259 -39.50 23.18 -12.68
CA GLN A 259 -39.58 24.52 -13.29
C GLN A 259 -39.31 25.63 -12.27
N ARG A 260 -39.93 25.58 -11.08
CA ARG A 260 -39.67 26.55 -9.99
C ARG A 260 -38.22 26.50 -9.51
N LYS A 261 -37.60 25.32 -9.43
CA LYS A 261 -36.18 25.18 -9.07
C LYS A 261 -35.26 25.72 -10.16
N SER A 262 -35.55 25.47 -11.44
CA SER A 262 -34.77 26.01 -12.57
C SER A 262 -34.83 27.53 -12.58
N LEU A 263 -36.03 28.12 -12.45
CA LEU A 263 -36.20 29.57 -12.38
C LEU A 263 -35.46 30.18 -11.17
N LYS A 264 -35.47 29.51 -10.01
CA LYS A 264 -34.70 29.96 -8.84
C LYS A 264 -33.18 29.93 -9.09
N LEU A 265 -32.67 28.94 -9.82
CA LEU A 265 -31.26 28.87 -10.20
C LEU A 265 -30.89 29.96 -11.21
N GLN A 266 -31.78 30.22 -12.18
CA GLN A 266 -31.62 31.28 -13.19
C GLN A 266 -31.57 32.67 -12.55
N ASN A 267 -32.53 32.99 -11.66
CA ASN A 267 -32.55 34.26 -10.94
C ASN A 267 -31.28 34.44 -10.08
N LYS A 268 -30.87 33.42 -9.31
CA LYS A 268 -29.62 33.45 -8.53
C LYS A 268 -28.38 33.71 -9.41
N GLN A 269 -28.32 33.10 -10.60
CA GLN A 269 -27.21 33.27 -11.53
C GLN A 269 -27.17 34.71 -12.07
N GLN A 270 -28.32 35.29 -12.42
CA GLN A 270 -28.43 36.68 -12.85
C GLN A 270 -28.05 37.66 -11.71
N GLU A 271 -28.62 37.49 -10.51
CA GLU A 271 -28.31 38.29 -9.32
C GLU A 271 -26.80 38.31 -9.01
N TRP A 272 -26.11 37.16 -9.14
CA TRP A 272 -24.66 37.09 -8.97
C TRP A 272 -23.92 37.81 -10.11
N GLN A 273 -24.28 37.55 -11.37
CA GLN A 273 -23.62 38.16 -12.55
C GLN A 273 -23.77 39.69 -12.59
N GLU A 274 -24.89 40.22 -12.09
CA GLU A 274 -25.13 41.67 -11.98
C GLU A 274 -24.37 42.32 -10.82
N SER A 275 -24.00 41.57 -9.78
CA SER A 275 -23.25 42.08 -8.62
C SER A 275 -21.83 42.58 -8.98
N PRO A 276 -21.29 43.60 -8.28
CA PRO A 276 -19.96 44.13 -8.60
C PRO A 276 -18.82 43.13 -8.33
N GLU A 277 -19.00 42.16 -7.43
CA GLU A 277 -18.09 41.03 -7.24
C GLU A 277 -18.17 40.03 -8.40
N GLY A 278 -19.38 39.66 -8.84
CA GLY A 278 -19.61 38.74 -9.94
C GLY A 278 -19.18 39.30 -11.31
N GLN A 279 -19.31 40.62 -11.53
CA GLN A 279 -18.76 41.29 -12.71
C GLN A 279 -17.24 41.15 -12.78
N LYS A 280 -16.51 41.47 -11.70
CA LYS A 280 -15.03 41.29 -11.62
C LYS A 280 -14.63 39.83 -11.82
N MET A 281 -15.39 38.90 -11.26
CA MET A 281 -15.13 37.46 -11.44
C MET A 281 -15.37 37.03 -12.90
N THR A 282 -16.37 37.60 -13.56
CA THR A 282 -16.67 37.35 -14.98
C THR A 282 -15.58 37.91 -15.88
N GLU A 283 -15.04 39.09 -15.58
CA GLU A 283 -13.86 39.65 -16.27
C GLU A 283 -12.63 38.75 -16.12
N PHE A 284 -12.38 38.23 -14.91
CA PHE A 284 -11.32 37.24 -14.69
C PHE A 284 -11.56 35.97 -15.52
N ARG A 285 -12.76 35.37 -15.48
CA ARG A 285 -13.10 34.16 -16.25
C ARG A 285 -12.98 34.38 -17.76
N ARG A 286 -13.31 35.58 -18.26
CA ARG A 286 -13.12 35.99 -19.67
C ARG A 286 -11.65 36.07 -20.10
N SER A 287 -10.71 36.25 -19.18
CA SER A 287 -9.27 36.27 -19.49
C SER A 287 -8.69 34.87 -19.75
N LEU A 288 -9.37 33.81 -19.31
CA LEU A 288 -8.90 32.42 -19.46
C LEU A 288 -9.08 31.94 -20.91
N PRO A 289 -8.11 31.20 -21.49
CA PRO A 289 -8.22 30.68 -22.86
C PRO A 289 -9.49 29.85 -23.12
N ALA A 290 -9.94 29.06 -22.14
CA ALA A 290 -11.16 28.25 -22.23
C ALA A 290 -12.44 29.07 -22.53
N TYR A 291 -12.48 30.37 -22.20
CA TYR A 291 -13.64 31.21 -22.49
C TYR A 291 -13.84 31.44 -23.99
N LYS A 292 -12.75 31.47 -24.78
CA LYS A 292 -12.83 31.67 -26.24
C LYS A 292 -13.47 30.48 -26.95
N GLU A 293 -13.21 29.26 -26.45
CA GLU A 293 -13.73 28.01 -27.00
C GLU A 293 -15.08 27.59 -26.38
N ARG A 294 -15.67 28.40 -25.48
CA ARG A 294 -16.90 28.08 -24.74
C ARG A 294 -18.04 27.66 -25.66
N ASP A 295 -18.31 28.44 -26.69
CA ASP A 295 -19.50 28.24 -27.55
C ASP A 295 -19.30 27.03 -28.48
N ALA A 296 -18.06 26.80 -28.94
CA ALA A 296 -17.68 25.61 -29.71
C ALA A 296 -17.77 24.32 -28.86
N LEU A 297 -17.34 24.39 -27.60
CA LEU A 297 -17.48 23.31 -26.61
C LEU A 297 -18.94 22.94 -26.36
N LEU A 298 -19.80 23.92 -26.04
CA LEU A 298 -21.22 23.66 -25.75
C LEU A 298 -21.94 23.07 -26.97
N LYS A 299 -21.60 23.54 -28.18
CA LYS A 299 -22.08 22.94 -29.42
C LYS A 299 -21.62 21.48 -29.58
N ALA A 300 -20.33 21.20 -29.39
CA ALA A 300 -19.81 19.83 -29.51
C ALA A 300 -20.47 18.86 -28.51
N ILE A 301 -20.71 19.29 -27.26
CA ILE A 301 -21.34 18.49 -26.21
C ILE A 301 -22.83 18.22 -26.51
N SER A 302 -23.56 19.16 -27.10
CA SER A 302 -24.97 18.94 -27.47
C SER A 302 -25.12 18.05 -28.70
N GLU A 303 -24.22 18.17 -29.68
CA GLU A 303 -24.22 17.35 -30.91
C GLU A 303 -23.67 15.92 -30.72
N ASN A 304 -22.77 15.67 -29.76
CA ASN A 304 -22.05 14.40 -29.62
C ASN A 304 -22.19 13.78 -28.22
N GLN A 305 -22.30 12.44 -28.14
CA GLN A 305 -22.40 11.75 -26.86
C GLN A 305 -21.08 11.77 -26.07
N VAL A 306 -19.94 11.72 -26.77
CA VAL A 306 -18.59 11.79 -26.19
C VAL A 306 -17.83 12.95 -26.82
N VAL A 307 -17.12 13.74 -26.01
CA VAL A 307 -16.23 14.82 -26.47
C VAL A 307 -14.89 14.73 -25.75
N VAL A 308 -13.79 14.84 -26.49
CA VAL A 308 -12.44 14.90 -25.93
C VAL A 308 -11.95 16.34 -25.99
N VAL A 309 -11.55 16.89 -24.84
CA VAL A 309 -10.98 18.24 -24.73
C VAL A 309 -9.51 18.12 -24.35
N SER A 310 -8.65 18.61 -25.23
CA SER A 310 -7.22 18.83 -24.94
C SER A 310 -6.96 20.31 -24.64
N GLY A 311 -5.90 20.59 -23.89
CA GLY A 311 -5.40 21.96 -23.70
C GLY A 311 -4.46 22.02 -22.51
N GLU A 312 -3.48 22.92 -22.52
CA GLU A 312 -2.38 22.88 -21.54
C GLU A 312 -2.83 23.16 -20.09
N THR A 313 -1.95 22.93 -19.12
CA THR A 313 -2.16 23.37 -17.73
C THR A 313 -2.40 24.88 -17.66
N GLY A 314 -3.38 25.32 -16.87
CA GLY A 314 -3.72 26.74 -16.71
C GLY A 314 -4.68 27.32 -17.77
N CYS A 315 -5.05 26.60 -18.84
CA CYS A 315 -5.99 27.13 -19.83
C CYS A 315 -7.46 27.21 -19.36
N GLY A 316 -7.79 26.59 -18.21
CA GLY A 316 -9.09 26.72 -17.53
C GLY A 316 -9.99 25.47 -17.56
N LYS A 317 -9.59 24.36 -18.23
CA LYS A 317 -10.41 23.12 -18.37
C LYS A 317 -11.21 22.75 -17.10
N THR A 318 -10.49 22.35 -16.06
CA THR A 318 -11.00 21.80 -14.79
C THR A 318 -12.01 22.69 -14.08
N THR A 319 -11.77 24.00 -14.04
CA THR A 319 -12.67 24.94 -13.35
C THR A 319 -13.80 25.42 -14.24
N GLN A 320 -13.56 25.63 -15.54
CA GLN A 320 -14.51 26.33 -16.42
C GLN A 320 -15.48 25.41 -17.17
N LEU A 321 -15.02 24.25 -17.69
CA LEU A 321 -15.85 23.41 -18.56
C LEU A 321 -17.10 22.88 -17.85
N PRO A 322 -17.02 22.34 -16.61
CA PRO A 322 -18.22 21.93 -15.88
C PRO A 322 -19.14 23.11 -15.52
N GLN A 323 -18.60 24.32 -15.32
CA GLN A 323 -19.39 25.52 -15.10
C GLN A 323 -20.15 25.93 -16.35
N TYR A 324 -19.51 25.95 -17.53
CA TYR A 324 -20.17 26.34 -18.79
C TYR A 324 -21.35 25.42 -19.12
N ILE A 325 -21.21 24.10 -18.91
CA ILE A 325 -22.31 23.14 -19.07
C ILE A 325 -23.46 23.48 -18.11
N LEU A 326 -23.17 23.69 -16.82
CA LEU A 326 -24.19 24.01 -15.82
C LEU A 326 -24.87 25.36 -16.10
N GLU A 327 -24.11 26.38 -16.50
CA GLU A 327 -24.61 27.72 -16.83
C GLU A 327 -25.53 27.69 -18.06
N SER A 328 -25.13 26.98 -19.12
CA SER A 328 -25.95 26.77 -20.32
C SER A 328 -27.25 26.02 -20.01
N GLU A 329 -27.22 25.00 -19.15
CA GLU A 329 -28.40 24.26 -18.73
C GLU A 329 -29.33 25.11 -17.83
N ILE A 330 -28.78 25.99 -17.00
CA ILE A 330 -29.56 26.96 -16.21
C ILE A 330 -30.24 27.99 -17.12
N GLU A 331 -29.52 28.52 -18.12
CA GLU A 331 -30.04 29.47 -19.11
C GLU A 331 -31.15 28.84 -19.98
N ALA A 332 -31.03 27.55 -20.32
CA ALA A 332 -32.07 26.76 -20.99
C ALA A 332 -33.26 26.35 -20.09
N ALA A 333 -33.31 26.81 -18.84
CA ALA A 333 -34.29 26.41 -17.81
C ALA A 333 -34.29 24.89 -17.45
N CYS A 334 -33.24 24.16 -17.81
CA CYS A 334 -33.00 22.75 -17.47
C CYS A 334 -32.08 22.56 -16.24
N GLY A 335 -31.63 23.65 -15.60
CA GLY A 335 -30.72 23.61 -14.46
C GLY A 335 -31.18 22.76 -13.26
N ALA A 336 -32.49 22.56 -13.06
CA ALA A 336 -33.01 21.68 -12.01
C ALA A 336 -33.04 20.18 -12.38
N THR A 337 -32.84 19.82 -13.64
CA THR A 337 -32.63 18.44 -14.11
C THR A 337 -31.16 18.13 -14.38
N CYS A 338 -30.34 19.15 -14.67
CA CYS A 338 -28.90 18.98 -14.83
C CYS A 338 -28.24 18.41 -13.56
N SER A 339 -27.38 17.41 -13.77
CA SER A 339 -26.48 16.85 -12.76
C SER A 339 -25.19 16.39 -13.44
N ILE A 340 -24.08 16.97 -12.98
CA ILE A 340 -22.73 16.81 -13.51
C ILE A 340 -21.86 16.17 -12.43
N ILE A 341 -21.16 15.10 -12.77
CA ILE A 341 -20.10 14.54 -11.93
C ILE A 341 -18.77 14.81 -12.63
N CYS A 342 -17.84 15.48 -11.95
CA CYS A 342 -16.48 15.69 -12.43
C CYS A 342 -15.50 14.87 -11.59
N THR A 343 -14.82 13.89 -12.18
CA THR A 343 -13.81 13.10 -11.47
C THR A 343 -12.45 13.78 -11.48
N GLN A 344 -11.74 13.66 -10.37
CA GLN A 344 -10.37 14.12 -10.16
C GLN A 344 -9.52 12.93 -9.66
N PRO A 345 -8.27 12.76 -10.12
CA PRO A 345 -7.43 11.66 -9.65
C PRO A 345 -7.05 11.80 -8.17
N ARG A 346 -6.93 13.03 -7.66
CA ARG A 346 -6.41 13.35 -6.33
C ARG A 346 -7.48 13.97 -5.42
N ARG A 347 -7.46 13.61 -4.13
CA ARG A 347 -8.39 14.13 -3.11
C ARG A 347 -8.31 15.65 -2.96
N ILE A 348 -7.09 16.19 -2.89
CA ILE A 348 -6.84 17.62 -2.70
C ILE A 348 -7.39 18.41 -3.89
N SER A 349 -7.14 17.95 -5.13
CA SER A 349 -7.70 18.54 -6.34
C SER A 349 -9.22 18.59 -6.33
N ALA A 350 -9.91 17.49 -5.96
CA ALA A 350 -11.37 17.47 -5.85
C ALA A 350 -11.92 18.51 -4.85
N MET A 351 -11.22 18.72 -3.73
CA MET A 351 -11.60 19.69 -2.71
C MET A 351 -11.32 21.12 -3.19
N ALA A 352 -10.07 21.44 -3.52
CA ALA A 352 -9.63 22.78 -3.90
C ALA A 352 -10.33 23.32 -5.17
N VAL A 353 -10.56 22.46 -6.17
CA VAL A 353 -11.32 22.84 -7.38
C VAL A 353 -12.77 23.15 -7.02
N SER A 354 -13.41 22.36 -6.15
CA SER A 354 -14.79 22.62 -5.74
C SER A 354 -14.93 23.93 -4.95
N GLU A 355 -13.99 24.22 -4.04
CA GLU A 355 -13.94 25.48 -3.27
C GLU A 355 -13.76 26.67 -4.21
N ARG A 356 -12.81 26.55 -5.14
CA ARG A 356 -12.55 27.58 -6.16
C ARG A 356 -13.78 27.83 -7.03
N VAL A 357 -14.44 26.78 -7.52
CA VAL A 357 -15.60 26.89 -8.40
C VAL A 357 -16.84 27.42 -7.67
N ALA A 358 -17.05 27.07 -6.39
CA ALA A 358 -18.08 27.68 -5.56
C ALA A 358 -17.84 29.19 -5.36
N ALA A 359 -16.58 29.59 -5.11
CA ALA A 359 -16.19 31.00 -4.97
C ALA A 359 -16.34 31.80 -6.29
N GLU A 360 -16.05 31.20 -7.45
CA GLU A 360 -16.31 31.84 -8.76
C GLU A 360 -17.81 32.07 -9.03
N ARG A 361 -18.68 31.30 -8.39
CA ARG A 361 -20.15 31.37 -8.49
C ARG A 361 -20.81 32.15 -7.34
N GLY A 362 -20.02 32.73 -6.43
CA GLY A 362 -20.53 33.52 -5.30
C GLY A 362 -21.31 32.72 -4.25
N GLU A 363 -21.17 31.39 -4.23
CA GLU A 363 -21.94 30.49 -3.37
C GLU A 363 -21.06 29.74 -2.36
N LYS A 364 -21.70 29.13 -1.36
CA LYS A 364 -20.99 28.24 -0.43
C LYS A 364 -20.98 26.80 -0.95
N LEU A 365 -19.93 26.06 -0.62
CA LEU A 365 -19.88 24.61 -0.84
C LEU A 365 -21.12 23.92 -0.25
N GLY A 366 -21.73 23.05 -1.04
CA GLY A 366 -22.98 22.37 -0.71
C GLY A 366 -24.23 23.05 -1.24
N GLU A 367 -24.12 24.24 -1.85
CA GLU A 367 -25.18 24.81 -2.71
C GLU A 367 -25.16 24.13 -4.09
N SER A 368 -24.95 24.83 -5.21
CA SER A 368 -24.94 24.22 -6.55
C SER A 368 -23.68 23.38 -6.81
N VAL A 369 -22.56 23.74 -6.19
CA VAL A 369 -21.28 23.03 -6.23
C VAL A 369 -21.00 22.29 -4.93
N GLY A 370 -20.48 21.08 -5.02
CA GLY A 370 -20.02 20.30 -3.88
C GLY A 370 -18.92 19.31 -4.24
N TYR A 371 -18.41 18.58 -3.24
CA TYR A 371 -17.42 17.53 -3.47
C TYR A 371 -17.68 16.26 -2.65
N LYS A 372 -17.16 15.12 -3.14
CA LYS A 372 -17.13 13.86 -2.40
C LYS A 372 -15.81 13.12 -2.62
N VAL A 373 -15.04 12.95 -1.54
CA VAL A 373 -13.82 12.15 -1.53
C VAL A 373 -13.98 10.96 -0.57
N ARG A 374 -12.94 10.12 -0.46
CA ARG A 374 -12.91 9.11 0.60
C ARG A 374 -12.87 9.81 1.97
N LEU A 375 -13.65 9.30 2.93
CA LEU A 375 -13.79 9.81 4.31
C LEU A 375 -14.56 11.13 4.50
N GLU A 376 -14.80 11.92 3.44
CA GLU A 376 -15.17 13.34 3.57
C GLU A 376 -15.97 13.83 2.35
N GLY A 377 -16.81 14.85 2.51
CA GLY A 377 -17.51 15.47 1.39
C GLY A 377 -18.68 16.35 1.80
N ILE A 378 -18.88 17.41 1.02
CA ILE A 378 -19.95 18.39 1.19
C ILE A 378 -20.86 18.30 -0.04
N LYS A 379 -22.10 17.82 0.16
CA LYS A 379 -23.15 17.73 -0.87
C LYS A 379 -24.49 18.10 -0.23
N GLY A 380 -25.14 19.15 -0.73
CA GLY A 380 -26.49 19.51 -0.33
C GLY A 380 -27.55 18.88 -1.22
N ARG A 381 -28.83 19.20 -0.93
CA ARG A 381 -29.99 18.72 -1.71
C ARG A 381 -30.09 19.34 -3.11
N ASP A 382 -29.51 20.53 -3.30
CA ASP A 382 -29.56 21.26 -4.57
C ASP A 382 -28.22 21.22 -5.35
N THR A 383 -27.24 20.42 -4.91
CA THR A 383 -25.93 20.27 -5.57
C THR A 383 -26.04 19.60 -6.92
N ARG A 384 -25.62 20.34 -7.96
CA ARG A 384 -25.70 19.97 -9.38
C ARG A 384 -24.35 19.57 -9.96
N LEU A 385 -23.29 20.28 -9.57
CA LEU A 385 -21.91 19.96 -9.93
C LEU A 385 -21.21 19.30 -8.74
N LEU A 386 -20.90 18.01 -8.86
CA LEU A 386 -20.21 17.24 -7.85
C LEU A 386 -18.80 16.87 -8.32
N PHE A 387 -17.78 17.47 -7.70
CA PHE A 387 -16.40 17.02 -7.86
C PHE A 387 -16.15 15.78 -6.99
N CYS A 388 -15.56 14.73 -7.52
CA CYS A 388 -15.25 13.54 -6.70
C CYS A 388 -13.96 12.87 -7.12
N THR A 389 -13.41 12.02 -6.26
CA THR A 389 -12.33 11.13 -6.71
C THR A 389 -12.87 10.00 -7.57
N THR A 390 -12.12 9.56 -8.57
CA THR A 390 -12.50 8.48 -9.50
C THR A 390 -13.03 7.23 -8.78
N GLY A 391 -12.38 6.82 -7.68
CA GLY A 391 -12.81 5.70 -6.84
C GLY A 391 -14.16 5.89 -6.12
N ILE A 392 -14.65 7.12 -5.94
CA ILE A 392 -16.01 7.38 -5.43
C ILE A 392 -17.05 7.14 -6.52
N LEU A 393 -16.78 7.53 -7.77
CA LEU A 393 -17.68 7.24 -8.90
C LEU A 393 -17.71 5.73 -9.19
N LEU A 394 -16.57 5.05 -9.19
CA LEU A 394 -16.50 3.59 -9.29
C LEU A 394 -17.34 2.88 -8.21
N ARG A 395 -17.29 3.35 -6.95
CA ARG A 395 -18.15 2.79 -5.89
C ARG A 395 -19.63 3.08 -6.12
N ARG A 396 -19.98 4.26 -6.63
CA ARG A 396 -21.38 4.55 -7.02
C ARG A 396 -21.86 3.58 -8.09
N LEU A 397 -21.03 3.29 -9.10
CA LEU A 397 -21.34 2.35 -10.19
C LEU A 397 -21.58 0.90 -9.72
N LEU A 398 -21.08 0.49 -8.55
CA LEU A 398 -21.39 -0.83 -7.97
C LEU A 398 -22.87 -0.95 -7.55
N VAL A 399 -23.45 0.15 -7.06
CA VAL A 399 -24.84 0.22 -6.56
C VAL A 399 -25.79 0.70 -7.68
N ASP A 400 -25.41 1.80 -8.33
CA ASP A 400 -26.15 2.50 -9.37
C ASP A 400 -25.43 2.32 -10.72
N ARG A 401 -25.53 1.10 -11.28
CA ARG A 401 -24.86 0.69 -12.52
C ARG A 401 -25.19 1.54 -13.74
N ASN A 402 -26.32 2.26 -13.71
CA ASN A 402 -26.81 3.10 -14.79
C ASN A 402 -26.61 4.60 -14.53
N LEU A 403 -26.02 5.00 -13.40
CA LEU A 403 -25.87 6.41 -12.98
C LEU A 403 -27.18 7.20 -13.07
N ASN A 404 -28.26 6.65 -12.52
CA ASN A 404 -29.59 7.23 -12.59
C ASN A 404 -29.61 8.67 -12.05
N GLY A 405 -30.25 9.58 -12.79
CA GLY A 405 -30.29 11.02 -12.49
C GLY A 405 -29.01 11.81 -12.82
N VAL A 406 -27.93 11.18 -13.30
CA VAL A 406 -26.75 11.89 -13.83
C VAL A 406 -26.98 12.19 -15.32
N THR A 407 -26.65 13.43 -15.73
CA THR A 407 -26.79 13.91 -17.12
C THR A 407 -25.44 13.99 -17.84
N HIS A 408 -24.39 14.39 -17.11
CA HIS A 408 -23.06 14.61 -17.64
C HIS A 408 -22.02 13.97 -16.72
N VAL A 409 -21.06 13.24 -17.30
CA VAL A 409 -19.86 12.77 -16.61
C VAL A 409 -18.65 13.45 -17.27
N VAL A 410 -17.85 14.13 -16.45
CA VAL A 410 -16.58 14.73 -16.85
C VAL A 410 -15.47 13.90 -16.19
N VAL A 411 -14.58 13.34 -17.00
CA VAL A 411 -13.36 12.66 -16.50
C VAL A 411 -12.18 13.59 -16.75
N ASP A 412 -11.66 14.20 -15.69
CA ASP A 412 -10.52 15.10 -15.78
C ASP A 412 -9.18 14.38 -15.65
N GLU A 413 -8.11 15.07 -16.06
CA GLU A 413 -6.72 14.63 -15.90
C GLU A 413 -6.43 13.22 -16.45
N ILE A 414 -7.15 12.79 -17.49
CA ILE A 414 -7.05 11.42 -18.09
C ILE A 414 -5.64 11.04 -18.56
N HIS A 415 -4.77 12.04 -18.73
CA HIS A 415 -3.37 11.90 -19.10
C HIS A 415 -2.47 11.40 -17.96
N GLU A 416 -2.91 11.44 -16.69
CA GLU A 416 -2.20 10.79 -15.57
C GLU A 416 -2.25 9.25 -15.66
N ARG A 417 -3.17 8.68 -16.46
CA ARG A 417 -3.31 7.22 -16.72
C ARG A 417 -3.35 6.35 -15.46
N GLY A 418 -3.98 6.85 -14.41
CA GLY A 418 -4.20 6.08 -13.19
C GLY A 418 -5.09 4.86 -13.42
N MET A 419 -4.88 3.80 -12.61
CA MET A 419 -5.60 2.53 -12.78
C MET A 419 -7.12 2.66 -12.63
N ASN A 420 -7.59 3.59 -11.78
CA ASN A 420 -9.02 3.80 -11.57
C ASN A 420 -9.64 4.56 -12.75
N GLU A 421 -8.87 5.46 -13.36
CA GLU A 421 -9.26 6.32 -14.47
C GLU A 421 -9.44 5.46 -15.73
N ASP A 422 -8.42 4.67 -16.08
CA ASP A 422 -8.49 3.70 -17.19
C ASP A 422 -9.64 2.69 -16.98
N PHE A 423 -9.84 2.17 -15.77
CA PHE A 423 -10.93 1.24 -15.47
C PHE A 423 -12.33 1.90 -15.52
N LEU A 424 -12.44 3.16 -15.08
CA LEU A 424 -13.67 3.94 -15.23
C LEU A 424 -14.00 4.15 -16.72
N LEU A 425 -13.01 4.44 -17.57
CA LEU A 425 -13.24 4.61 -19.01
C LEU A 425 -13.76 3.33 -19.68
N ILE A 426 -13.31 2.14 -19.24
CA ILE A 426 -13.86 0.85 -19.69
C ILE A 426 -15.34 0.73 -19.30
N ILE A 427 -15.70 0.98 -18.03
CA ILE A 427 -17.08 0.89 -17.56
C ILE A 427 -17.99 1.91 -18.25
N LEU A 428 -17.52 3.15 -18.42
CA LEU A 428 -18.28 4.20 -19.09
C LEU A 428 -18.51 3.88 -20.58
N ARG A 429 -17.50 3.36 -21.29
CA ARG A 429 -17.66 2.90 -22.69
C ARG A 429 -18.73 1.82 -22.82
N ASP A 430 -18.80 0.89 -21.87
CA ASP A 430 -19.78 -0.19 -21.88
C ASP A 430 -21.18 0.27 -21.38
N LEU A 431 -21.26 1.42 -20.69
CA LEU A 431 -22.50 2.07 -20.23
C LEU A 431 -23.13 2.97 -21.31
N LEU A 432 -22.34 3.71 -22.09
CA LEU A 432 -22.83 4.68 -23.08
C LEU A 432 -23.88 4.10 -24.07
N PRO A 433 -23.75 2.87 -24.61
CA PRO A 433 -24.77 2.26 -25.46
C PRO A 433 -26.11 1.98 -24.76
N ARG A 434 -26.11 1.92 -23.42
CA ARG A 434 -27.32 1.71 -22.60
C ARG A 434 -27.99 3.02 -22.19
N ARG A 435 -27.31 4.15 -22.32
CA ARG A 435 -27.77 5.49 -21.94
C ARG A 435 -27.39 6.54 -23.00
N PRO A 436 -28.08 6.56 -24.16
CA PRO A 436 -27.79 7.50 -25.25
C PRO A 436 -27.87 8.98 -24.84
N GLU A 437 -28.62 9.30 -23.78
CA GLU A 437 -28.78 10.64 -23.22
C GLU A 437 -27.63 11.09 -22.31
N LEU A 438 -26.80 10.15 -21.81
CA LEU A 438 -25.66 10.46 -20.94
C LEU A 438 -24.52 11.04 -21.78
N ARG A 439 -24.05 12.24 -21.44
CA ARG A 439 -22.90 12.89 -22.10
C ARG A 439 -21.61 12.65 -21.34
N LEU A 440 -20.54 12.31 -22.06
CA LEU A 440 -19.19 12.07 -21.53
C LEU A 440 -18.20 13.11 -22.07
N ILE A 441 -17.55 13.83 -21.16
CA ILE A 441 -16.49 14.80 -21.48
C ILE A 441 -15.18 14.27 -20.91
N LEU A 442 -14.15 14.15 -21.75
CA LEU A 442 -12.83 13.65 -21.37
C LEU A 442 -11.82 14.78 -21.47
N MET A 443 -11.15 15.15 -20.37
CA MET A 443 -10.24 16.30 -20.34
C MET A 443 -8.78 15.86 -20.15
N SER A 444 -7.89 16.33 -21.04
CA SER A 444 -6.46 16.01 -21.06
C SER A 444 -5.62 17.30 -21.07
N ALA A 445 -4.51 17.33 -20.31
CA ALA A 445 -3.53 18.40 -20.40
C ALA A 445 -2.53 18.23 -21.56
N THR A 446 -2.49 17.04 -22.19
CA THR A 446 -1.47 16.67 -23.19
C THR A 446 -2.07 16.36 -24.57
N LEU A 447 -1.22 16.40 -25.60
CA LEU A 447 -1.56 16.17 -27.01
C LEU A 447 -2.04 14.74 -27.34
N ASN A 448 -1.98 13.78 -26.41
CA ASN A 448 -2.42 12.39 -26.61
C ASN A 448 -3.96 12.21 -26.69
N ALA A 449 -4.71 13.24 -27.07
CA ALA A 449 -6.18 13.21 -27.20
C ALA A 449 -6.65 12.20 -28.26
N GLU A 450 -5.86 11.98 -29.32
CA GLU A 450 -6.14 11.03 -30.41
C GLU A 450 -6.34 9.59 -29.90
N LEU A 451 -5.62 9.20 -28.85
CA LEU A 451 -5.75 7.88 -28.23
C LEU A 451 -7.14 7.70 -27.59
N PHE A 452 -7.66 8.73 -26.93
CA PHE A 452 -8.98 8.69 -26.30
C PHE A 452 -10.09 8.84 -27.34
N SER A 453 -9.91 9.70 -28.35
CA SER A 453 -10.83 9.83 -29.48
C SER A 453 -11.02 8.48 -30.19
N SER A 454 -9.93 7.82 -30.58
CA SER A 454 -9.97 6.51 -31.25
C SER A 454 -10.57 5.40 -30.36
N TYR A 455 -10.26 5.38 -29.07
CA TYR A 455 -10.86 4.43 -28.12
C TYR A 455 -12.39 4.58 -27.98
N PHE A 456 -12.91 5.81 -28.08
CA PHE A 456 -14.35 6.11 -28.10
C PHE A 456 -14.92 6.25 -29.52
N GLY A 457 -14.35 5.56 -30.51
CA GLY A 457 -14.93 5.42 -31.86
C GLY A 457 -14.75 6.64 -32.78
N GLY A 458 -13.73 7.45 -32.54
CA GLY A 458 -13.48 8.69 -33.31
C GLY A 458 -14.20 9.91 -32.74
N ALA A 459 -14.41 9.96 -31.41
CA ALA A 459 -15.09 11.07 -30.76
C ALA A 459 -14.42 12.43 -31.06
N PRO A 460 -15.20 13.52 -31.27
CA PRO A 460 -14.65 14.82 -31.64
C PRO A 460 -13.65 15.34 -30.61
N MET A 461 -12.56 15.92 -31.11
CA MET A 461 -11.50 16.53 -30.32
C MET A 461 -11.57 18.05 -30.41
N LEU A 462 -11.58 18.71 -29.26
CA LEU A 462 -11.38 20.15 -29.12
C LEU A 462 -10.00 20.43 -28.54
N HIS A 463 -9.39 21.54 -28.95
CA HIS A 463 -8.11 21.99 -28.43
C HIS A 463 -8.22 23.41 -27.90
N ILE A 464 -8.09 23.56 -26.58
CA ILE A 464 -8.04 24.86 -25.91
C ILE A 464 -6.57 25.27 -25.83
N PRO A 465 -6.14 26.33 -26.54
CA PRO A 465 -4.75 26.76 -26.53
C PRO A 465 -4.31 27.15 -25.12
N GLY A 466 -3.09 26.77 -24.76
CA GLY A 466 -2.49 27.11 -23.48
C GLY A 466 -2.10 28.59 -23.36
N PHE A 467 -1.85 29.01 -22.13
CA PHE A 467 -1.11 30.24 -21.84
C PHE A 467 0.13 29.87 -21.02
N THR A 468 1.06 29.15 -21.64
CA THR A 468 2.41 28.96 -21.12
C THR A 468 3.27 30.15 -21.54
N TYR A 469 3.88 30.83 -20.57
CA TYR A 469 5.00 31.71 -20.89
C TYR A 469 6.13 30.88 -21.51
N PRO A 470 6.88 31.40 -22.50
CA PRO A 470 7.95 30.64 -23.14
C PRO A 470 9.05 30.29 -22.12
N VAL A 471 9.09 29.00 -21.74
CA VAL A 471 10.11 28.45 -20.84
C VAL A 471 11.36 28.13 -21.65
N ARG A 472 12.50 28.69 -21.26
CA ARG A 472 13.80 28.31 -21.82
C ARG A 472 14.30 27.07 -21.08
N ALA A 473 14.45 25.97 -21.80
CA ALA A 473 15.16 24.80 -21.30
C ALA A 473 16.68 25.05 -21.38
N HIS A 474 17.39 24.64 -20.33
CA HIS A 474 18.85 24.65 -20.27
C HIS A 474 19.30 23.26 -19.83
N PHE A 475 20.18 22.65 -20.62
CA PHE A 475 20.76 21.33 -20.31
C PHE A 475 22.04 21.49 -19.47
N LEU A 476 22.68 20.39 -19.09
CA LEU A 476 23.84 20.41 -18.19
C LEU A 476 24.98 21.27 -18.77
N GLU A 477 25.25 21.13 -20.06
CA GLU A 477 26.21 21.91 -20.83
C GLU A 477 25.93 23.42 -20.79
N ASP A 478 24.66 23.83 -20.92
CA ASP A 478 24.24 25.23 -20.81
C ASP A 478 24.48 25.77 -19.40
N ILE A 479 24.07 24.99 -18.39
CA ILE A 479 24.18 25.37 -16.99
C ILE A 479 25.65 25.56 -16.60
N LEU A 480 26.54 24.66 -17.01
CA LEU A 480 27.98 24.77 -16.76
C LEU A 480 28.60 25.98 -17.48
N GLU A 481 28.17 26.28 -18.72
CA GLU A 481 28.64 27.45 -19.45
C GLU A 481 28.17 28.78 -18.82
N ILE A 482 26.88 28.88 -18.47
CA ILE A 482 26.24 30.08 -17.88
C ILE A 482 26.75 30.34 -16.46
N THR A 483 26.79 29.31 -15.61
CA THR A 483 27.29 29.44 -14.24
C THR A 483 28.80 29.63 -14.20
N GLY A 484 29.52 29.00 -15.14
CA GLY A 484 30.97 28.87 -15.10
C GLY A 484 31.48 27.86 -14.07
N TYR A 485 30.59 27.05 -13.49
CA TYR A 485 30.94 25.97 -12.58
C TYR A 485 31.79 24.93 -13.33
N ARG A 486 32.85 24.44 -12.68
CA ARG A 486 33.69 23.37 -13.23
C ARG A 486 33.39 22.07 -12.51
N LEU A 487 32.97 21.05 -13.26
CA LEU A 487 32.91 19.69 -12.72
C LEU A 487 34.30 19.10 -12.71
N THR A 488 34.61 18.38 -11.65
CA THR A 488 35.82 17.59 -11.46
C THR A 488 35.44 16.25 -10.85
N PRO A 489 36.27 15.20 -10.95
CA PRO A 489 35.96 13.90 -10.34
C PRO A 489 35.71 13.95 -8.82
N TYR A 490 36.18 15.01 -8.14
CA TYR A 490 36.12 15.14 -6.68
C TYR A 490 34.94 16.00 -6.18
N ASN A 491 34.61 17.12 -6.84
CA ASN A 491 33.55 18.02 -6.36
C ASN A 491 32.12 17.54 -6.68
N GLN A 492 31.99 16.48 -7.48
CA GLN A 492 30.72 15.79 -7.75
C GLN A 492 30.33 14.76 -6.68
N ILE A 493 31.24 14.47 -5.75
CA ILE A 493 30.97 13.58 -4.61
C ILE A 493 30.86 14.49 -3.39
N ASP A 494 29.63 14.83 -3.02
CA ASP A 494 29.32 15.53 -1.78
C ASP A 494 29.58 14.62 -0.55
N ASP A 495 29.61 15.17 0.67
CA ASP A 495 29.83 14.38 1.89
C ASP A 495 28.70 13.34 2.10
N TYR A 496 27.48 13.69 1.66
CA TYR A 496 26.37 12.77 1.51
C TYR A 496 26.72 11.62 0.55
N GLY A 497 27.26 11.94 -0.62
CA GLY A 497 27.79 11.04 -1.62
C GLY A 497 28.93 10.16 -1.11
N GLN A 498 29.86 10.66 -0.28
CA GLN A 498 30.89 9.80 0.34
C GLN A 498 30.26 8.76 1.27
N ASP A 499 29.28 9.15 2.09
CA ASP A 499 28.65 8.24 3.04
C ASP A 499 27.68 7.26 2.35
N LYS A 500 26.99 7.69 1.29
CA LYS A 500 26.19 6.83 0.39
C LYS A 500 27.10 5.89 -0.42
N VAL A 501 28.21 6.37 -0.99
CA VAL A 501 29.21 5.56 -1.74
C VAL A 501 29.99 4.63 -0.81
N TRP A 502 30.22 4.97 0.46
CA TRP A 502 30.83 4.09 1.46
C TRP A 502 29.87 2.97 1.89
N LYS A 503 28.62 3.31 2.23
CA LYS A 503 27.55 2.34 2.52
C LYS A 503 27.26 1.46 1.31
N MET A 504 27.26 2.05 0.11
CA MET A 504 27.13 1.34 -1.16
C MET A 504 28.34 0.44 -1.36
N GLN A 505 29.60 0.92 -1.34
CA GLN A 505 30.83 0.10 -1.45
C GLN A 505 30.83 -1.11 -0.52
N LYS A 506 30.38 -0.96 0.73
CA LYS A 506 30.27 -2.06 1.70
C LYS A 506 29.16 -3.08 1.37
N GLN A 507 28.20 -2.74 0.51
CA GLN A 507 27.23 -3.65 -0.14
C GLN A 507 27.57 -3.98 -1.61
N THR A 508 28.56 -3.33 -2.23
CA THR A 508 28.74 -3.21 -3.70
C THR A 508 29.96 -3.96 -4.24
N GLN A 509 30.62 -4.79 -3.42
CA GLN A 509 31.55 -5.78 -3.98
C GLN A 509 30.87 -6.73 -5.01
N ALA A 510 29.55 -6.86 -4.99
CA ALA A 510 28.77 -7.57 -6.01
C ALA A 510 28.35 -6.73 -7.24
N PHE A 511 28.24 -5.39 -7.12
CA PHE A 511 27.63 -4.55 -8.17
C PHE A 511 28.60 -4.15 -9.30
N ARG A 512 29.92 -4.25 -9.08
CA ARG A 512 30.95 -3.89 -10.08
C ARG A 512 30.96 -4.70 -11.38
N LYS A 513 30.08 -5.70 -11.55
CA LYS A 513 30.02 -6.56 -12.75
C LYS A 513 28.88 -6.26 -13.75
N ARG A 514 27.96 -5.33 -13.46
CA ARG A 514 26.95 -4.88 -14.45
C ARG A 514 26.70 -3.38 -14.31
N LYS A 515 27.28 -2.57 -15.21
CA LYS A 515 26.81 -1.20 -15.44
C LYS A 515 25.31 -1.23 -15.78
N SER A 516 24.56 -0.24 -15.34
CA SER A 516 23.19 -0.04 -15.80
C SER A 516 23.19 0.13 -17.33
N GLN A 517 22.22 -0.49 -18.03
CA GLN A 517 22.05 -0.29 -19.47
C GLN A 517 21.84 1.20 -19.83
N ILE A 518 21.23 1.96 -18.91
CA ILE A 518 21.01 3.40 -19.06
C ILE A 518 22.34 4.16 -18.93
N ALA A 519 23.19 3.80 -17.96
CA ALA A 519 24.50 4.43 -17.79
C ALA A 519 25.41 4.23 -19.01
N SER A 520 25.43 3.00 -19.57
CA SER A 520 26.16 2.73 -20.81
C SER A 520 25.63 3.56 -21.98
N ALA A 521 24.30 3.60 -22.18
CA ALA A 521 23.70 4.36 -23.28
C ALA A 521 23.91 5.88 -23.16
N VAL A 522 24.05 6.40 -21.93
CA VAL A 522 24.39 7.81 -21.67
C VAL A 522 25.87 8.09 -21.94
N GLU A 523 26.78 7.20 -21.54
CA GLU A 523 28.20 7.27 -21.92
C GLU A 523 28.36 7.26 -23.45
N ASP A 524 27.73 6.30 -24.15
CA ASP A 524 27.74 6.20 -25.61
C ASP A 524 27.19 7.48 -26.29
N ALA A 525 26.13 8.07 -25.73
CA ALA A 525 25.54 9.31 -26.23
C ALA A 525 26.42 10.55 -25.99
N LEU A 526 27.15 10.61 -24.87
CA LEU A 526 28.14 11.65 -24.57
C LEU A 526 29.35 11.59 -25.51
N GLU A 527 29.85 10.38 -25.79
CA GLU A 527 30.95 10.18 -26.76
C GLU A 527 30.53 10.56 -28.19
N ALA A 528 29.26 10.34 -28.55
CA ALA A 528 28.70 10.74 -29.84
C ALA A 528 28.33 12.24 -29.95
N ALA A 529 28.23 12.96 -28.84
CA ALA A 529 27.75 14.34 -28.81
C ALA A 529 28.83 15.37 -29.18
N ASN A 530 28.46 16.35 -30.03
CA ASN A 530 29.40 17.34 -30.56
C ASN A 530 29.36 18.67 -29.78
N PHE A 531 30.13 18.76 -28.69
CA PHE A 531 30.18 19.95 -27.83
C PHE A 531 31.05 21.12 -28.35
N LYS A 532 31.46 21.13 -29.63
CA LYS A 532 32.35 22.16 -30.22
C LYS A 532 31.84 23.60 -30.13
N GLY A 533 30.54 23.81 -29.87
CA GLY A 533 29.95 25.14 -29.64
C GLY A 533 30.18 25.71 -28.24
N TYR A 534 30.54 24.89 -27.25
CA TYR A 534 30.78 25.29 -25.86
C TYR A 534 32.27 25.55 -25.59
N ARG A 535 32.60 26.33 -24.56
CA ARG A 535 33.99 26.63 -24.21
C ARG A 535 34.71 25.37 -23.72
N LEU A 536 36.03 25.32 -23.90
CA LEU A 536 36.87 24.18 -23.49
C LEU A 536 36.64 23.76 -22.03
N ARG A 537 36.52 24.72 -21.10
CA ARG A 537 36.18 24.47 -19.67
C ARG A 537 34.91 23.64 -19.45
N THR A 538 33.95 23.79 -20.35
CA THR A 538 32.61 23.17 -20.29
C THR A 538 32.71 21.75 -20.83
N GLN A 539 33.45 21.57 -21.94
CA GLN A 539 33.79 20.26 -22.50
C GLN A 539 34.60 19.41 -21.48
N GLU A 540 35.62 20.01 -20.84
CA GLU A 540 36.39 19.39 -19.75
C GLU A 540 35.49 18.97 -18.59
N SER A 541 34.55 19.83 -18.18
CA SER A 541 33.60 19.54 -17.09
C SER A 541 32.65 18.38 -17.44
N LEU A 542 32.12 18.36 -18.66
CA LEU A 542 31.26 17.27 -19.15
C LEU A 542 32.03 15.94 -19.24
N SER A 543 33.30 15.96 -19.66
CA SER A 543 34.16 14.76 -19.67
C SER A 543 34.44 14.19 -18.28
N CYS A 544 34.26 15.00 -17.23
CA CYS A 544 34.37 14.56 -15.84
C CYS A 544 33.04 14.10 -15.24
N TRP A 545 31.90 14.30 -15.93
CA TRP A 545 30.57 14.09 -15.34
C TRP A 545 30.30 12.62 -14.99
N ASN A 546 29.75 12.37 -13.80
CA ASN A 546 29.38 11.03 -13.34
C ASN A 546 27.83 10.87 -13.29
N PRO A 547 27.22 10.02 -14.14
CA PRO A 547 25.78 9.76 -14.13
C PRO A 547 25.24 9.17 -12.81
N ASP A 548 26.07 8.51 -12.00
CA ASP A 548 25.66 7.89 -10.74
C ASP A 548 25.62 8.89 -9.56
N SER A 549 25.95 10.18 -9.76
CA SER A 549 25.87 11.23 -8.73
C SER A 549 24.79 12.27 -9.01
N ILE A 550 24.05 12.66 -7.97
CA ILE A 550 23.06 13.74 -8.02
C ILE A 550 23.76 15.12 -8.00
N GLY A 551 24.91 15.22 -7.32
CA GLY A 551 25.75 16.43 -7.30
C GLY A 551 25.12 17.63 -6.59
N PHE A 552 24.87 17.55 -5.28
CA PHE A 552 24.24 18.65 -4.53
C PHE A 552 25.05 19.96 -4.60
N ASN A 553 26.37 19.87 -4.69
CA ASN A 553 27.25 21.03 -4.87
C ASN A 553 26.97 21.82 -6.16
N LEU A 554 26.55 21.15 -7.25
CA LEU A 554 26.12 21.81 -8.47
C LEU A 554 24.75 22.48 -8.26
N ILE A 555 23.81 21.80 -7.60
CA ILE A 555 22.47 22.32 -7.29
C ILE A 555 22.58 23.59 -6.42
N GLU A 556 23.35 23.55 -5.33
CA GLU A 556 23.63 24.71 -4.48
C GLU A 556 24.23 25.87 -5.29
N HIS A 557 25.20 25.59 -6.18
CA HIS A 557 25.82 26.62 -6.99
C HIS A 557 24.84 27.25 -8.01
N VAL A 558 23.97 26.44 -8.63
CA VAL A 558 22.91 26.91 -9.53
C VAL A 558 21.90 27.78 -8.77
N LEU A 559 21.44 27.36 -7.59
CA LEU A 559 20.54 28.15 -6.75
C LEU A 559 21.20 29.47 -6.31
N SER A 560 22.47 29.41 -5.91
CA SER A 560 23.29 30.58 -5.55
C SER A 560 23.47 31.54 -6.73
N HIS A 561 23.52 31.03 -7.98
CA HIS A 561 23.57 31.84 -9.19
C HIS A 561 22.22 32.51 -9.48
N ILE A 562 21.12 31.75 -9.42
CA ILE A 562 19.75 32.26 -9.64
C ILE A 562 19.46 33.41 -8.66
N VAL A 563 19.67 33.20 -7.36
CA VAL A 563 19.43 34.22 -6.32
C VAL A 563 20.29 35.49 -6.50
N LYS A 564 21.44 35.40 -7.18
CA LYS A 564 22.35 36.55 -7.41
C LYS A 564 22.13 37.28 -8.74
N LYS A 565 21.65 36.60 -9.79
CA LYS A 565 21.65 37.13 -11.16
C LYS A 565 20.29 37.15 -11.85
N GLU A 566 19.36 36.31 -11.42
CA GLU A 566 18.03 36.23 -12.03
C GLU A 566 17.03 37.17 -11.35
N ARG A 567 15.91 37.38 -12.02
CA ARG A 567 14.77 38.15 -11.48
C ARG A 567 14.11 37.42 -10.31
N PRO A 568 13.43 38.15 -9.38
CA PRO A 568 12.68 37.53 -8.30
C PRO A 568 11.64 36.51 -8.80
N GLY A 569 11.56 35.37 -8.15
CA GLY A 569 10.64 34.28 -8.45
C GLY A 569 10.83 33.09 -7.51
N ALA A 570 9.85 32.18 -7.48
CA ALA A 570 9.99 30.90 -6.78
C ALA A 570 10.87 29.94 -7.60
N VAL A 571 11.61 29.07 -6.93
CA VAL A 571 12.43 28.02 -7.56
C VAL A 571 11.96 26.67 -7.03
N LEU A 572 11.57 25.78 -7.94
CA LEU A 572 11.17 24.41 -7.64
C LEU A 572 12.31 23.46 -8.00
N VAL A 573 12.71 22.61 -7.06
CA VAL A 573 13.79 21.62 -7.24
C VAL A 573 13.20 20.22 -7.11
N PHE A 574 13.25 19.44 -8.19
CA PHE A 574 12.83 18.05 -8.19
C PHE A 574 13.98 17.14 -7.71
N MET A 575 13.69 16.27 -6.75
CA MET A 575 14.65 15.38 -6.09
C MET A 575 14.12 13.94 -6.06
N THR A 576 15.02 12.97 -5.93
CA THR A 576 14.71 11.52 -6.03
C THR A 576 13.94 10.94 -4.84
N GLY A 577 14.01 11.55 -3.66
CA GLY A 577 13.29 11.07 -2.48
C GLY A 577 13.52 11.91 -1.23
N TRP A 578 12.80 11.57 -0.16
CA TRP A 578 12.81 12.28 1.13
C TRP A 578 14.20 12.48 1.74
N ASP A 579 15.06 11.46 1.63
CA ASP A 579 16.41 11.50 2.20
C ASP A 579 17.27 12.53 1.44
N ASP A 580 17.19 12.53 0.10
CA ASP A 580 17.92 13.47 -0.75
C ASP A 580 17.41 14.92 -0.57
N ILE A 581 16.09 15.10 -0.38
CA ILE A 581 15.46 16.40 -0.11
C ILE A 581 15.99 17.01 1.20
N ASN A 582 16.02 16.23 2.29
CA ASN A 582 16.48 16.76 3.57
C ASN A 582 17.98 17.03 3.57
N SER A 583 18.80 16.13 3.03
CA SER A 583 20.25 16.36 2.98
C SER A 583 20.61 17.57 2.11
N LEU A 584 19.90 17.81 1.00
CA LEU A 584 20.04 19.06 0.25
C LEU A 584 19.55 20.28 1.06
N LYS A 585 18.39 20.20 1.73
CA LYS A 585 17.87 21.30 2.57
C LYS A 585 18.83 21.68 3.69
N ASP A 586 19.41 20.70 4.37
CA ASP A 586 20.37 20.91 5.45
C ASP A 586 21.65 21.57 4.92
N GLN A 587 22.18 21.12 3.77
CA GLN A 587 23.29 21.78 3.08
C GLN A 587 22.95 23.24 2.73
N LEU A 588 21.80 23.49 2.09
CA LEU A 588 21.35 24.84 1.73
C LEU A 588 21.16 25.76 2.94
N ALA A 589 20.72 25.22 4.08
CA ALA A 589 20.56 25.96 5.33
C ALA A 589 21.91 26.40 5.94
N THR A 590 23.02 25.71 5.64
CA THR A 590 24.36 26.15 6.06
C THR A 590 24.97 27.20 5.13
N HIS A 591 24.49 27.35 3.90
CA HIS A 591 25.08 28.26 2.92
C HIS A 591 24.73 29.75 3.22
N PRO A 592 25.71 30.68 3.30
CA PRO A 592 25.53 32.04 3.82
C PRO A 592 24.47 32.94 3.15
N ILE A 593 23.99 32.57 1.96
CA ILE A 593 22.96 33.33 1.20
C ILE A 593 21.66 32.54 1.05
N LEU A 594 21.71 31.20 1.14
CA LEU A 594 20.55 30.33 0.87
C LEU A 594 19.87 29.87 2.18
N GLY A 595 20.61 29.85 3.29
CA GLY A 595 20.07 29.70 4.65
C GLY A 595 19.64 31.01 5.32
N ASP A 596 19.79 32.15 4.63
CA ASP A 596 19.34 33.45 5.15
C ASP A 596 17.81 33.57 5.05
N CYS A 597 17.12 33.27 6.15
CA CYS A 597 15.66 33.35 6.27
C CYS A 597 15.06 34.74 5.96
N SER A 598 15.85 35.81 5.86
CA SER A 598 15.37 37.13 5.41
C SER A 598 15.32 37.28 3.89
N LYS A 599 15.97 36.37 3.14
CA LYS A 599 16.09 36.40 1.68
C LYS A 599 15.52 35.18 0.98
N VAL A 600 15.62 34.01 1.61
CA VAL A 600 15.22 32.71 1.03
C VAL A 600 14.35 31.95 2.03
N LEU A 601 13.18 31.49 1.56
CA LEU A 601 12.31 30.58 2.29
C LEU A 601 12.49 29.17 1.75
N LEU A 602 13.23 28.33 2.48
CA LEU A 602 13.43 26.92 2.12
C LEU A 602 12.23 26.07 2.57
N LEU A 603 11.51 25.51 1.61
CA LEU A 603 10.42 24.55 1.83
C LEU A 603 10.86 23.18 1.28
N ALA A 604 10.67 22.13 2.08
CA ALA A 604 10.69 20.76 1.59
C ALA A 604 9.26 20.37 1.22
N CYS A 605 9.10 19.58 0.16
CA CYS A 605 7.81 19.13 -0.37
C CYS A 605 7.89 17.63 -0.64
N HIS A 606 7.19 16.81 0.15
CA HIS A 606 7.13 15.35 -0.07
C HIS A 606 5.87 14.76 0.57
N GLY A 607 5.30 13.71 -0.05
CA GLY A 607 4.12 12.99 0.46
C GLY A 607 4.33 12.22 1.79
N SER A 608 5.39 12.53 2.53
CA SER A 608 5.78 11.93 3.81
C SER A 608 5.88 12.94 4.96
N MET A 609 5.57 14.21 4.71
CA MET A 609 5.68 15.29 5.69
C MET A 609 4.50 15.33 6.66
N ALA A 610 4.68 16.04 7.78
CA ALA A 610 3.60 16.34 8.70
C ALA A 610 2.79 17.54 8.22
N SER A 611 1.46 17.48 8.36
CA SER A 611 0.56 18.51 7.81
C SER A 611 0.74 19.94 8.34
N SER A 612 1.42 20.15 9.47
CA SER A 612 1.78 21.50 9.95
C SER A 612 2.81 22.21 9.06
N GLU A 613 3.61 21.47 8.30
CA GLU A 613 4.52 22.02 7.30
C GLU A 613 3.83 22.16 5.94
N GLN A 614 3.01 21.17 5.55
CA GLN A 614 2.17 21.21 4.34
C GLN A 614 1.11 22.34 4.38
N ALA A 615 0.69 22.81 5.56
CA ALA A 615 -0.24 23.93 5.66
C ALA A 615 0.32 25.24 5.07
N LYS A 616 1.66 25.41 5.02
CA LYS A 616 2.33 26.55 4.37
C LYS A 616 2.38 26.43 2.84
N GLU A 617 2.01 25.27 2.30
CA GLU A 617 2.08 24.87 0.89
C GLU A 617 0.79 25.27 0.12
N THR A 618 -0.22 25.83 0.80
CA THR A 618 -1.57 26.13 0.27
C THR A 618 -1.65 27.29 -0.75
N SER A 619 -0.52 27.67 -1.35
CA SER A 619 -0.47 28.42 -2.60
C SER A 619 0.59 27.84 -3.53
N TYR A 620 0.20 27.58 -4.78
CA TYR A 620 0.99 27.05 -5.91
C TYR A 620 1.19 25.52 -5.94
N ASP A 621 0.43 24.86 -6.84
CA ASP A 621 0.55 23.44 -7.19
C ASP A 621 0.89 23.30 -8.69
N ALA A 622 2.06 22.73 -8.99
CA ALA A 622 2.54 22.21 -10.29
C ALA A 622 3.91 21.55 -10.03
N LEU A 623 4.36 20.46 -10.64
CA LEU A 623 3.87 19.60 -11.73
C LEU A 623 4.62 18.26 -11.56
N ASN A 624 4.11 17.12 -12.04
CA ASN A 624 4.91 15.89 -12.18
C ASN A 624 4.70 15.32 -13.59
N ASN A 625 5.79 15.16 -14.35
CA ASN A 625 5.80 14.52 -15.66
C ASN A 625 6.90 13.44 -15.68
N THR A 626 6.53 12.21 -16.04
CA THR A 626 7.48 11.13 -16.33
C THR A 626 6.90 10.28 -17.47
N PRO A 627 7.63 10.01 -18.57
CA PRO A 627 7.06 9.36 -19.74
C PRO A 627 7.17 7.83 -19.68
N CYS A 628 6.05 7.10 -19.80
CA CYS A 628 6.03 5.66 -20.09
C CYS A 628 4.70 5.22 -20.77
N LEU A 629 4.78 4.91 -22.08
CA LEU A 629 4.29 3.67 -22.75
C LEU A 629 2.91 3.07 -22.36
N LEU A 630 2.02 2.62 -23.26
CA LEU A 630 2.06 2.34 -24.73
C LEU A 630 0.60 2.06 -25.24
N PRO A 631 0.36 1.96 -26.57
CA PRO A 631 -0.86 1.42 -27.19
C PRO A 631 -0.72 -0.06 -27.67
N SER A 632 -1.83 -0.81 -27.73
CA SER A 632 -2.04 -2.18 -28.32
C SER A 632 -1.21 -3.39 -27.84
N TRP A 633 -0.13 -3.17 -27.10
CA TRP A 633 0.77 -4.12 -26.41
C TRP A 633 0.22 -4.96 -25.23
N ILE A 634 -1.06 -5.37 -25.22
CA ILE A 634 -1.56 -6.38 -24.24
C ILE A 634 -1.02 -7.77 -24.63
N SER A 635 0.30 -7.92 -24.47
CA SER A 635 1.11 -9.02 -24.97
C SER A 635 1.58 -9.87 -23.79
N LYS A 636 0.91 -11.01 -23.57
CA LYS A 636 1.24 -12.15 -22.68
C LYS A 636 1.59 -11.88 -21.20
N ALA A 637 2.44 -10.91 -20.87
CA ALA A 637 2.81 -10.53 -19.50
C ALA A 637 1.60 -10.07 -18.67
N ALA A 638 0.72 -9.25 -19.24
CA ALA A 638 -0.52 -8.82 -18.59
C ALA A 638 -1.45 -10.00 -18.27
N ALA A 639 -1.57 -10.99 -19.16
CA ALA A 639 -2.36 -12.19 -18.91
C ALA A 639 -1.79 -13.02 -17.74
N ARG A 640 -0.46 -13.10 -17.59
CA ARG A 640 0.18 -13.74 -16.42
C ARG A 640 -0.07 -12.95 -15.12
N GLN A 641 -0.08 -11.62 -15.17
CA GLN A 641 -0.43 -10.79 -14.00
C GLN A 641 -1.89 -10.97 -13.58
N VAL A 642 -2.82 -11.01 -14.55
CA VAL A 642 -4.24 -11.31 -14.29
C VAL A 642 -4.40 -12.72 -13.70
N GLN A 643 -3.74 -13.74 -14.27
CA GLN A 643 -3.80 -15.10 -13.73
C GLN A 643 -3.25 -15.18 -12.30
N ASN A 644 -2.11 -14.52 -12.02
CA ASN A 644 -1.57 -14.44 -10.66
C ASN A 644 -2.53 -13.75 -9.68
N ALA A 645 -3.26 -12.71 -10.12
CA ALA A 645 -4.25 -12.03 -9.30
C ALA A 645 -5.49 -12.91 -9.05
N VAL A 646 -5.97 -13.64 -10.06
CA VAL A 646 -7.06 -14.62 -9.91
C VAL A 646 -6.66 -15.73 -8.94
N GLU A 647 -5.47 -16.30 -9.10
CA GLU A 647 -4.93 -17.34 -8.22
C GLU A 647 -4.80 -16.84 -6.77
N TYR A 648 -4.30 -15.61 -6.57
CA TYR A 648 -4.27 -14.97 -5.27
C TYR A 648 -5.68 -14.80 -4.66
N LEU A 649 -6.67 -14.41 -5.46
CA LEU A 649 -8.07 -14.29 -5.02
C LEU A 649 -8.71 -15.65 -4.67
N LYS A 650 -8.29 -16.75 -5.31
CA LYS A 650 -8.65 -18.12 -4.92
C LYS A 650 -8.00 -18.48 -3.57
N VAL A 651 -6.68 -18.27 -3.42
CA VAL A 651 -5.92 -18.59 -2.19
C VAL A 651 -6.46 -17.88 -0.94
N ILE A 652 -6.98 -16.64 -1.06
CA ILE A 652 -7.61 -15.96 0.08
C ILE A 652 -9.08 -16.37 0.33
N GLY A 653 -9.70 -17.14 -0.58
CA GLY A 653 -11.09 -17.60 -0.52
C GLY A 653 -12.12 -16.61 -1.07
N ALA A 654 -11.72 -15.62 -1.86
CA ALA A 654 -12.61 -14.63 -2.48
C ALA A 654 -13.26 -15.16 -3.77
N LEU A 655 -12.55 -15.98 -4.53
CA LEU A 655 -13.05 -16.73 -5.68
C LEU A 655 -13.07 -18.24 -5.40
N ASP A 656 -13.95 -18.97 -6.07
CA ASP A 656 -13.89 -20.44 -6.13
C ASP A 656 -13.00 -20.92 -7.30
N GLU A 657 -12.82 -22.24 -7.41
CA GLU A 657 -12.02 -22.87 -8.47
C GLU A 657 -12.49 -22.52 -9.89
N ASN A 658 -13.78 -22.24 -10.04
CA ASN A 658 -14.42 -21.86 -11.31
C ASN A 658 -14.44 -20.32 -11.51
N GLU A 659 -13.67 -19.58 -10.71
CA GLU A 659 -13.53 -18.12 -10.75
C GLU A 659 -14.82 -17.34 -10.41
N ASN A 660 -15.79 -17.98 -9.73
CA ASN A 660 -17.00 -17.32 -9.24
C ASN A 660 -16.77 -16.67 -7.87
N LEU A 661 -17.49 -15.56 -7.63
CA LEU A 661 -17.40 -14.81 -6.38
C LEU A 661 -18.06 -15.55 -5.21
N THR A 662 -17.26 -15.94 -4.22
CA THR A 662 -17.73 -16.64 -3.01
C THR A 662 -18.57 -15.72 -2.12
N VAL A 663 -19.21 -16.26 -1.07
CA VAL A 663 -19.92 -15.43 -0.07
C VAL A 663 -18.96 -14.44 0.61
N LEU A 664 -17.74 -14.89 0.94
CA LEU A 664 -16.67 -14.02 1.45
C LEU A 664 -16.30 -12.96 0.40
N GLY A 665 -16.08 -13.36 -0.85
CA GLY A 665 -15.77 -12.46 -1.96
C GLY A 665 -16.81 -11.34 -2.16
N ARG A 666 -18.10 -11.63 -1.98
CA ARG A 666 -19.17 -10.61 -2.03
C ARG A 666 -18.99 -9.54 -0.95
N HIS A 667 -18.81 -9.95 0.31
CA HIS A 667 -18.55 -9.02 1.42
C HIS A 667 -17.25 -8.22 1.20
N LEU A 668 -16.18 -8.88 0.73
CA LEU A 668 -14.92 -8.22 0.39
C LEU A 668 -15.08 -7.15 -0.70
N SER A 669 -15.91 -7.39 -1.72
CA SER A 669 -16.12 -6.44 -2.83
C SER A 669 -16.79 -5.13 -2.43
N VAL A 670 -17.48 -5.10 -1.28
CA VAL A 670 -18.11 -3.89 -0.70
C VAL A 670 -17.12 -3.10 0.15
N LEU A 671 -16.12 -3.78 0.74
CA LEU A 671 -15.16 -3.15 1.65
C LEU A 671 -14.12 -2.31 0.89
N PRO A 672 -13.80 -1.08 1.35
CA PRO A 672 -12.96 -0.15 0.62
C PRO A 672 -11.45 -0.37 0.89
N VAL A 673 -11.01 -1.62 1.02
CA VAL A 673 -9.63 -2.00 1.39
C VAL A 673 -9.16 -3.16 0.52
N GLU A 674 -7.86 -3.47 0.57
CA GLU A 674 -7.34 -4.66 -0.10
C GLU A 674 -8.03 -5.94 0.42
N PRO A 675 -8.29 -6.96 -0.42
CA PRO A 675 -9.03 -8.15 -0.02
C PRO A 675 -8.48 -8.87 1.23
N LYS A 676 -7.15 -8.91 1.42
CA LYS A 676 -6.50 -9.43 2.63
C LYS A 676 -6.92 -8.68 3.91
N LEU A 677 -6.92 -7.34 3.85
CA LEU A 677 -7.30 -6.49 4.97
C LEU A 677 -8.82 -6.51 5.21
N GLY A 678 -9.62 -6.62 4.14
CA GLY A 678 -11.07 -6.84 4.23
C GLY A 678 -11.41 -8.16 4.92
N LYS A 679 -10.68 -9.23 4.60
CA LYS A 679 -10.84 -10.55 5.24
C LYS A 679 -10.50 -10.47 6.73
N MET A 680 -9.44 -9.73 7.07
CA MET A 680 -9.10 -9.45 8.47
C MET A 680 -10.24 -8.74 9.23
N LEU A 681 -10.82 -7.66 8.66
CA LEU A 681 -11.97 -6.97 9.27
C LEU A 681 -13.18 -7.88 9.50
N ILE A 682 -13.56 -8.67 8.49
CA ILE A 682 -14.69 -9.59 8.55
C ILE A 682 -14.47 -10.64 9.64
N LEU A 683 -13.28 -11.25 9.70
CA LEU A 683 -12.96 -12.22 10.74
C LEU A 683 -12.85 -11.57 12.14
N GLY A 684 -12.37 -10.33 12.24
CA GLY A 684 -12.37 -9.57 13.49
C GLY A 684 -13.78 -9.32 14.05
N ALA A 685 -14.76 -9.07 13.17
CA ALA A 685 -16.17 -8.99 13.54
C ALA A 685 -16.75 -10.35 13.95
N ILE A 686 -16.48 -11.42 13.18
CA ILE A 686 -16.92 -12.79 13.48
C ILE A 686 -16.35 -13.28 14.83
N PHE A 687 -15.10 -13.01 15.15
CA PHE A 687 -14.47 -13.47 16.40
C PHE A 687 -14.58 -12.47 17.57
N ASN A 688 -15.41 -11.42 17.46
CA ASN A 688 -15.63 -10.39 18.50
C ASN A 688 -14.32 -9.76 19.06
N CYS A 689 -13.34 -9.54 18.20
CA CYS A 689 -12.06 -8.87 18.51
C CYS A 689 -11.85 -7.65 17.59
N LEU A 690 -12.94 -6.95 17.25
CA LEU A 690 -12.94 -5.99 16.16
C LEU A 690 -12.18 -4.68 16.47
N ASP A 691 -12.21 -4.17 17.71
CA ASP A 691 -11.57 -2.89 18.05
C ASP A 691 -10.05 -2.86 17.72
N PRO A 692 -9.21 -3.84 18.13
CA PRO A 692 -7.80 -3.88 17.73
C PRO A 692 -7.63 -4.18 16.23
N VAL A 693 -8.46 -5.05 15.64
CA VAL A 693 -8.39 -5.40 14.21
C VAL A 693 -8.69 -4.20 13.31
N MET A 694 -9.66 -3.35 13.67
CA MET A 694 -9.90 -2.08 12.97
C MET A 694 -8.70 -1.15 13.05
N THR A 695 -7.98 -1.11 14.18
CA THR A 695 -6.75 -0.32 14.32
C THR A 695 -5.67 -0.82 13.38
N ILE A 696 -5.45 -2.14 13.33
CA ILE A 696 -4.44 -2.79 12.48
C ILE A 696 -4.76 -2.52 11.00
N VAL A 697 -5.99 -2.79 10.57
CA VAL A 697 -6.40 -2.60 9.16
C VAL A 697 -6.41 -1.12 8.76
N ALA A 698 -6.83 -0.21 9.65
CA ALA A 698 -6.74 1.22 9.38
C ALA A 698 -5.29 1.67 9.26
N GLY A 699 -4.40 1.18 10.13
CA GLY A 699 -2.97 1.43 10.12
C GLY A 699 -2.28 0.95 8.85
N LEU A 700 -2.55 -0.28 8.42
CA LEU A 700 -2.04 -0.84 7.16
C LEU A 700 -2.68 -0.21 5.91
N SER A 701 -3.83 0.47 6.05
CA SER A 701 -4.47 1.24 4.97
C SER A 701 -3.98 2.68 4.86
N VAL A 702 -3.07 3.12 5.75
CA VAL A 702 -2.43 4.44 5.71
C VAL A 702 -0.91 4.28 5.81
N ARG A 703 -0.19 5.41 5.81
CA ARG A 703 1.25 5.43 6.06
C ARG A 703 1.55 5.06 7.52
N ASP A 704 2.66 4.38 7.79
CA ASP A 704 3.13 4.06 9.15
C ASP A 704 3.11 5.33 10.04
N PRO A 705 2.39 5.33 11.19
CA PRO A 705 2.39 6.46 12.11
C PRO A 705 3.72 6.63 12.86
N PHE A 706 4.56 5.59 12.96
CA PHE A 706 5.87 5.69 13.59
C PHE A 706 6.84 6.49 12.71
N LEU A 707 7.32 7.61 13.23
CA LEU A 707 8.31 8.48 12.62
C LEU A 707 9.71 8.05 13.08
N MET A 708 10.67 8.08 12.16
CA MET A 708 12.06 7.71 12.46
C MET A 708 13.00 8.83 12.01
N PRO A 709 13.16 9.91 12.80
CA PRO A 709 14.06 11.02 12.48
C PRO A 709 15.52 10.56 12.47
N PHE A 710 16.33 11.03 11.52
CA PHE A 710 17.73 10.60 11.40
C PHE A 710 18.58 10.92 12.63
N ASP A 711 18.39 12.10 13.21
CA ASP A 711 19.09 12.58 14.41
C ASP A 711 18.69 11.84 15.71
N LYS A 712 17.54 11.17 15.70
CA LYS A 712 16.93 10.52 16.88
C LYS A 712 16.52 9.07 16.60
N LYS A 713 17.16 8.42 15.62
CA LYS A 713 16.80 7.07 15.17
C LYS A 713 16.75 6.08 16.34
N ASP A 714 17.78 6.01 17.15
CA ASP A 714 17.88 5.07 18.28
C ASP A 714 16.80 5.33 19.35
N LEU A 715 16.41 6.59 19.55
CA LEU A 715 15.32 6.97 20.45
C LEU A 715 13.95 6.58 19.88
N ALA A 716 13.74 6.72 18.58
CA ALA A 716 12.52 6.31 17.89
C ALA A 716 12.37 4.79 17.85
N GLU A 717 13.44 4.05 17.56
CA GLU A 717 13.47 2.58 17.62
C GLU A 717 13.21 2.08 19.06
N SER A 718 13.80 2.73 20.08
CA SER A 718 13.53 2.43 21.49
C SER A 718 12.08 2.73 21.89
N ALA A 719 11.50 3.86 21.45
CA ALA A 719 10.10 4.19 21.70
C ALA A 719 9.15 3.18 21.04
N LYS A 720 9.40 2.77 19.78
CA LYS A 720 8.62 1.73 19.09
C LYS A 720 8.74 0.37 19.79
N ALA A 721 9.94 0.01 20.26
CA ALA A 721 10.17 -1.22 21.02
C ALA A 721 9.40 -1.29 22.35
N GLN A 722 9.17 -0.15 23.02
CA GLN A 722 8.34 -0.10 24.24
C GLN A 722 6.90 -0.54 23.97
N PHE A 723 6.31 -0.14 22.84
CA PHE A 723 4.97 -0.60 22.45
C PHE A 723 4.91 -2.09 22.10
N SER A 724 6.03 -2.68 21.65
CA SER A 724 6.06 -4.12 21.35
C SER A 724 5.87 -5.00 22.59
N ALA A 725 6.18 -4.52 23.80
CA ALA A 725 6.12 -5.25 25.08
C ALA A 725 6.68 -6.70 25.08
N ARG A 726 7.60 -7.02 24.14
CA ARG A 726 8.15 -8.37 23.84
C ARG A 726 7.17 -9.38 23.22
N ASP A 727 6.16 -8.89 22.51
CA ASP A 727 5.15 -9.71 21.81
C ASP A 727 5.50 -10.04 20.36
N TYR A 728 6.66 -9.60 19.88
CA TYR A 728 7.19 -9.92 18.56
C TYR A 728 6.21 -9.59 17.41
N SER A 729 5.54 -8.44 17.50
CA SER A 729 4.43 -8.06 16.62
C SER A 729 4.36 -6.54 16.41
N ASP A 730 4.67 -6.10 15.19
CA ASP A 730 4.53 -4.70 14.75
C ASP A 730 3.06 -4.27 14.80
N HIS A 731 2.14 -5.16 14.42
CA HIS A 731 0.70 -4.91 14.40
C HIS A 731 0.12 -4.68 15.81
N LEU A 732 0.58 -5.42 16.83
CA LEU A 732 0.14 -5.21 18.22
C LEU A 732 0.81 -3.97 18.86
N ALA A 733 2.06 -3.66 18.49
CA ALA A 733 2.71 -2.40 18.88
C ALA A 733 1.91 -1.18 18.37
N LEU A 734 1.39 -1.25 17.14
CA LEU A 734 0.52 -0.23 16.56
C LEU A 734 -0.82 -0.09 17.31
N VAL A 735 -1.46 -1.21 17.71
CA VAL A 735 -2.68 -1.17 18.55
C VAL A 735 -2.43 -0.38 19.83
N ARG A 736 -1.35 -0.69 20.56
CA ARG A 736 -1.03 -0.06 21.84
C ARG A 736 -0.65 1.41 21.70
N ALA A 737 0.08 1.78 20.65
CA ALA A 737 0.39 3.18 20.33
C ALA A 737 -0.89 3.98 20.02
N TYR A 738 -1.87 3.38 19.34
CA TYR A 738 -3.17 4.01 19.10
C TYR A 738 -4.05 4.09 20.35
N ASP A 739 -4.11 3.03 21.17
CA ASP A 739 -4.90 3.06 22.41
C ASP A 739 -4.39 4.12 23.37
N GLY A 740 -3.08 4.22 23.58
CA GLY A 740 -2.47 5.26 24.39
C GLY A 740 -2.65 6.67 23.82
N TRP A 741 -2.59 6.84 22.49
CA TRP A 741 -2.92 8.11 21.85
C TRP A 741 -4.40 8.47 22.03
N ARG A 742 -5.32 7.50 21.88
CA ARG A 742 -6.77 7.71 22.06
C ARG A 742 -7.07 8.20 23.47
N ASP A 743 -6.41 7.65 24.47
CA ASP A 743 -6.59 8.05 25.87
C ASP A 743 -5.96 9.42 26.18
N ALA A 744 -4.84 9.77 25.53
CA ALA A 744 -4.28 11.12 25.57
C ALA A 744 -5.14 12.16 24.83
N GLU A 745 -5.70 11.85 23.66
CA GLU A 745 -6.60 12.75 22.91
C GLU A 745 -7.90 13.02 23.71
N ARG A 746 -8.43 12.02 24.44
CA ARG A 746 -9.53 12.22 25.43
C ARG A 746 -9.16 13.22 26.54
N GLN A 747 -7.89 13.29 26.91
CA GLN A 747 -7.34 14.23 27.90
C GLN A 747 -6.77 15.52 27.26
N GLN A 748 -7.03 15.75 25.97
CA GLN A 748 -6.51 16.89 25.17
C GLN A 748 -4.97 16.95 25.05
N SER A 749 -4.25 15.89 25.44
CA SER A 749 -2.78 15.78 25.41
C SER A 749 -2.25 14.92 24.25
N GLY A 750 -3.10 14.50 23.31
CA GLY A 750 -2.74 13.59 22.22
C GLY A 750 -1.62 14.09 21.29
N TYR A 751 -1.46 15.40 21.12
CA TYR A 751 -0.31 15.97 20.40
C TYR A 751 1.02 15.76 21.16
N GLU A 752 1.03 16.01 22.46
CA GLU A 752 2.20 15.78 23.32
C GLU A 752 2.56 14.29 23.37
N TYR A 753 1.54 13.42 23.47
CA TYR A 753 1.72 11.98 23.37
C TYR A 753 2.35 11.58 22.04
N CYS A 754 1.90 12.15 20.92
CA CYS A 754 2.51 11.90 19.62
C CYS A 754 3.98 12.35 19.56
N TRP A 755 4.27 13.56 20.03
CA TRP A 755 5.63 14.10 20.07
C TRP A 755 6.59 13.24 20.90
N ARG A 756 6.18 12.84 22.12
CA ARG A 756 7.00 12.04 23.04
C ARG A 756 7.32 10.64 22.52
N ASN A 757 6.42 10.06 21.72
CA ASN A 757 6.51 8.68 21.24
C ASN A 757 6.90 8.57 19.75
N PHE A 758 7.32 9.67 19.11
CA PHE A 758 7.65 9.74 17.69
C PHE A 758 6.52 9.27 16.77
N LEU A 759 5.28 9.71 17.03
CA LEU A 759 4.10 9.37 16.22
C LEU A 759 3.59 10.57 15.40
N SER A 760 3.05 10.31 14.21
CA SER A 760 2.37 11.31 13.38
C SER A 760 0.92 11.53 13.84
N ALA A 761 0.65 12.66 14.50
CA ALA A 761 -0.70 13.01 14.97
C ALA A 761 -1.76 13.06 13.85
N GLN A 762 -1.37 13.45 12.63
CA GLN A 762 -2.26 13.40 11.46
C GLN A 762 -2.62 11.96 11.09
N THR A 763 -1.62 11.06 11.10
CA THR A 763 -1.83 9.64 10.82
C THR A 763 -2.72 8.99 11.87
N MET A 764 -2.53 9.31 13.16
CA MET A 764 -3.38 8.79 14.24
C MET A 764 -4.86 9.21 14.07
N ARG A 765 -5.12 10.46 13.67
CA ARG A 765 -6.48 10.94 13.33
C ARG A 765 -7.05 10.30 12.07
N ALA A 766 -6.20 10.02 11.07
CA ALA A 766 -6.61 9.28 9.87
C ALA A 766 -7.01 7.83 10.18
N ILE A 767 -6.23 7.16 11.04
CA ILE A 767 -6.53 5.83 11.60
C ILE A 767 -7.88 5.89 12.33
N ASP A 768 -8.08 6.84 13.24
CA ASP A 768 -9.34 7.00 13.98
C ASP A 768 -10.57 7.20 13.07
N SER A 769 -10.43 8.04 12.03
CA SER A 769 -11.48 8.27 11.02
C SER A 769 -11.80 7.01 10.20
N LEU A 770 -10.79 6.22 9.84
CA LEU A 770 -10.96 4.93 9.15
C LEU A 770 -11.63 3.88 10.05
N ARG A 771 -11.22 3.76 11.32
CA ARG A 771 -11.84 2.83 12.30
C ARG A 771 -13.35 3.10 12.42
N LYS A 772 -13.74 4.36 12.57
CA LYS A 772 -15.16 4.78 12.61
C LYS A 772 -15.91 4.32 11.35
N GLN A 773 -15.31 4.46 10.17
CA GLN A 773 -15.94 4.07 8.91
C GLN A 773 -16.00 2.56 8.69
N PHE A 774 -14.98 1.80 9.08
CA PHE A 774 -15.06 0.33 9.04
C PHE A 774 -16.17 -0.18 9.96
N PHE A 775 -16.34 0.42 11.14
CA PHE A 775 -17.46 0.11 12.02
C PHE A 775 -18.83 0.37 11.36
N PHE A 776 -19.03 1.55 10.74
CA PHE A 776 -20.27 1.84 10.01
C PHE A 776 -20.50 0.89 8.82
N LEU A 777 -19.48 0.62 8.00
CA LEU A 777 -19.61 -0.28 6.86
C LEU A 777 -19.93 -1.72 7.26
N LEU A 778 -19.28 -2.24 8.30
CA LEU A 778 -19.56 -3.60 8.79
C LEU A 778 -20.97 -3.70 9.42
N LYS A 779 -21.43 -2.63 10.10
CA LYS A 779 -22.81 -2.49 10.56
C LYS A 779 -23.80 -2.48 9.37
N ASP A 780 -23.52 -1.73 8.32
CA ASP A 780 -24.37 -1.67 7.12
C ASP A 780 -24.42 -3.02 6.37
N THR A 781 -23.37 -3.84 6.44
CA THR A 781 -23.39 -5.24 5.95
C THR A 781 -24.15 -6.22 6.85
N GLY A 782 -24.66 -5.78 8.00
CA GLY A 782 -25.36 -6.63 8.98
C GLY A 782 -24.47 -7.57 9.79
N LEU A 783 -23.14 -7.51 9.64
CA LEU A 783 -22.20 -8.39 10.34
C LEU A 783 -21.99 -8.03 11.83
N ILE A 784 -22.51 -6.88 12.28
CA ILE A 784 -22.38 -6.38 13.66
C ILE A 784 -23.69 -5.73 14.12
N ASP A 785 -24.13 -6.10 15.32
CA ASP A 785 -25.26 -5.47 16.01
C ASP A 785 -24.98 -4.05 16.50
N GLN A 786 -26.03 -3.34 16.94
CA GLN A 786 -25.94 -1.92 17.28
C GLN A 786 -25.02 -1.58 18.47
N LYS A 787 -24.66 -2.56 19.32
CA LYS A 787 -23.87 -2.35 20.53
C LYS A 787 -22.39 -2.63 20.31
N LYS A 788 -21.59 -1.57 20.41
CA LYS A 788 -20.12 -1.62 20.26
C LYS A 788 -19.41 -2.53 21.29
N GLU A 789 -20.03 -2.72 22.46
CA GLU A 789 -19.47 -3.48 23.59
C GLU A 789 -19.46 -5.00 23.33
N GLU A 790 -20.48 -5.54 22.67
CA GLU A 790 -20.61 -6.98 22.38
C GLU A 790 -19.58 -7.45 21.33
N CYS A 791 -19.24 -6.59 20.35
CA CYS A 791 -18.25 -6.88 19.30
C CYS A 791 -16.78 -6.76 19.77
N SER A 792 -16.55 -6.42 21.04
CA SER A 792 -15.20 -6.26 21.63
C SER A 792 -14.89 -7.27 22.73
N MET A 793 -15.74 -8.29 22.92
CA MET A 793 -15.65 -9.23 24.05
C MET A 793 -14.29 -9.97 24.15
N TRP A 794 -13.60 -10.18 23.02
CA TRP A 794 -12.27 -10.81 22.97
C TRP A 794 -11.17 -9.86 22.48
N SER A 795 -11.38 -8.55 22.51
CA SER A 795 -10.37 -7.54 22.10
C SER A 795 -9.09 -7.52 22.95
N HIS A 796 -9.03 -8.28 24.04
CA HIS A 796 -7.83 -8.47 24.87
C HIS A 796 -7.14 -9.83 24.65
N ASP A 797 -7.71 -10.74 23.84
CA ASP A 797 -7.12 -12.05 23.55
C ASP A 797 -6.09 -11.91 22.41
N GLU A 798 -4.84 -11.62 22.77
CA GLU A 798 -3.77 -11.38 21.80
C GLU A 798 -3.51 -12.57 20.86
N HIS A 799 -3.78 -13.80 21.32
CA HIS A 799 -3.61 -15.00 20.51
C HIS A 799 -4.69 -15.10 19.44
N LEU A 800 -5.94 -14.78 19.78
CA LEU A 800 -7.03 -14.67 18.81
C LEU A 800 -6.80 -13.53 17.81
N ILE A 801 -6.26 -12.39 18.26
CA ILE A 801 -5.88 -11.28 17.38
C ILE A 801 -4.78 -11.73 16.39
N ARG A 802 -3.74 -12.45 16.85
CA ARG A 802 -2.72 -13.07 15.97
C ARG A 802 -3.34 -14.02 14.94
N ALA A 803 -4.35 -14.81 15.34
CA ALA A 803 -5.04 -15.72 14.44
C ALA A 803 -5.80 -14.96 13.32
N VAL A 804 -6.48 -13.86 13.67
CA VAL A 804 -7.15 -13.00 12.69
C VAL A 804 -6.14 -12.25 11.79
N ILE A 805 -5.02 -11.76 12.34
CA ILE A 805 -3.92 -11.19 11.54
C ILE A 805 -3.39 -12.24 10.55
N CYS A 806 -3.17 -13.49 11.00
CA CYS A 806 -2.71 -14.58 10.15
C CYS A 806 -3.68 -14.86 9.00
N ALA A 807 -4.97 -15.02 9.28
CA ALA A 807 -5.99 -15.25 8.25
C ALA A 807 -6.16 -14.10 7.25
N GLY A 808 -5.88 -12.87 7.69
CA GLY A 808 -5.86 -11.69 6.84
C GLY A 808 -4.63 -11.64 5.93
N LEU A 809 -3.42 -11.73 6.52
CA LEU A 809 -2.16 -11.51 5.79
C LEU A 809 -1.67 -12.74 5.00
N PHE A 810 -2.21 -13.93 5.24
CA PHE A 810 -1.91 -15.12 4.44
C PHE A 810 -2.19 -14.87 2.94
N PRO A 811 -1.31 -15.27 2.00
CA PRO A 811 -0.16 -16.16 2.13
C PRO A 811 1.19 -15.48 2.47
N GLY A 812 1.19 -14.24 2.97
CA GLY A 812 2.38 -13.52 3.45
C GLY A 812 3.00 -14.16 4.70
N ILE A 813 3.68 -15.30 4.52
CA ILE A 813 4.25 -16.15 5.57
C ILE A 813 5.76 -16.33 5.42
N CYS A 814 6.47 -16.33 6.54
CA CYS A 814 7.91 -16.51 6.63
C CYS A 814 8.26 -17.52 7.73
N SER A 815 9.10 -18.51 7.43
CA SER A 815 9.62 -19.46 8.43
C SER A 815 10.76 -18.83 9.25
N VAL A 816 10.78 -19.10 10.56
CA VAL A 816 11.77 -18.57 11.51
C VAL A 816 12.70 -19.69 11.99
N VAL A 817 13.92 -19.74 11.44
CA VAL A 817 14.94 -20.70 11.88
C VAL A 817 15.94 -20.00 12.80
N ASN A 818 15.73 -20.13 14.10
CA ASN A 818 16.68 -19.64 15.11
C ASN A 818 18.00 -20.44 15.06
N LYS A 819 19.14 -19.74 15.04
CA LYS A 819 20.51 -20.27 15.19
C LYS A 819 21.15 -19.66 16.45
N ASP A 820 22.29 -20.19 16.88
CA ASP A 820 22.96 -19.81 18.15
C ASP A 820 23.22 -18.31 18.35
N LYS A 821 23.41 -17.56 17.25
CA LYS A 821 23.72 -16.11 17.27
C LYS A 821 22.90 -15.27 16.28
N SER A 822 21.94 -15.87 15.56
CA SER A 822 21.19 -15.18 14.49
C SER A 822 19.89 -15.89 14.14
N ILE A 823 18.99 -15.19 13.46
CA ILE A 823 17.75 -15.77 12.91
C ILE A 823 17.89 -15.85 11.38
N ALA A 824 17.55 -17.00 10.80
CA ALA A 824 17.39 -17.14 9.35
C ALA A 824 15.90 -17.16 9.00
N LEU A 825 15.49 -16.22 8.15
CA LEU A 825 14.12 -16.03 7.69
C LEU A 825 14.00 -16.50 6.23
N LYS A 826 12.96 -17.28 5.90
CA LYS A 826 12.67 -17.73 4.53
C LYS A 826 11.21 -17.60 4.12
N THR A 827 10.94 -17.20 2.88
CA THR A 827 9.60 -17.10 2.25
C THR A 827 9.47 -18.01 1.02
N MET A 828 8.23 -18.26 0.58
CA MET A 828 7.92 -19.14 -0.56
C MET A 828 8.44 -18.64 -1.92
N GLU A 829 8.59 -17.33 -2.09
CA GLU A 829 8.86 -16.72 -3.41
C GLU A 829 10.31 -16.27 -3.59
N ASP A 830 10.98 -15.87 -2.51
CA ASP A 830 12.31 -15.25 -2.54
C ASP A 830 13.38 -16.07 -1.82
N GLY A 831 13.02 -17.15 -1.12
CA GLY A 831 13.94 -17.87 -0.27
C GLY A 831 14.33 -16.99 0.92
N GLN A 832 15.62 -16.71 1.12
CA GLN A 832 16.09 -15.97 2.29
C GLN A 832 15.70 -14.48 2.25
N VAL A 833 15.12 -13.98 3.35
CA VAL A 833 14.71 -12.58 3.52
C VAL A 833 15.29 -11.96 4.81
N LEU A 834 15.13 -10.65 4.97
CA LEU A 834 15.50 -9.90 6.16
C LEU A 834 14.30 -9.09 6.68
N LEU A 835 14.37 -8.60 7.93
CA LEU A 835 13.41 -7.62 8.46
C LEU A 835 13.93 -6.21 8.21
N TYR A 836 13.02 -5.27 7.89
CA TYR A 836 13.35 -3.85 7.77
C TYR A 836 13.65 -3.25 9.15
N SER A 837 14.58 -2.30 9.27
CA SER A 837 15.08 -1.86 10.60
C SER A 837 14.01 -1.25 11.52
N ASN A 838 12.96 -0.65 10.94
CA ASN A 838 11.81 -0.11 11.66
C ASN A 838 10.83 -1.20 12.19
N SER A 839 11.06 -2.50 11.93
CA SER A 839 10.28 -3.58 12.54
C SER A 839 10.78 -3.84 13.97
N VAL A 840 9.85 -4.02 14.91
CA VAL A 840 10.16 -4.38 16.30
C VAL A 840 10.92 -5.70 16.44
N ASN A 841 10.87 -6.55 15.41
CA ASN A 841 11.56 -7.84 15.37
C ASN A 841 12.98 -7.75 14.77
N ALA A 842 13.38 -6.63 14.16
CA ALA A 842 14.65 -6.54 13.43
C ALA A 842 15.90 -6.66 14.33
N GLY A 843 15.83 -6.17 15.57
CA GLY A 843 16.91 -6.27 16.56
C GLY A 843 16.87 -7.51 17.46
N VAL A 844 15.98 -8.47 17.19
CA VAL A 844 15.73 -9.62 18.08
C VAL A 844 16.65 -10.80 17.73
N HIS A 845 17.40 -11.30 18.73
CA HIS A 845 18.31 -12.44 18.53
C HIS A 845 17.62 -13.81 18.49
N LYS A 846 16.44 -13.95 19.09
CA LYS A 846 15.64 -15.19 19.10
C LYS A 846 14.15 -14.85 19.12
N ILE A 847 13.39 -15.33 18.14
CA ILE A 847 11.93 -15.19 18.09
C ILE A 847 11.33 -16.54 18.54
N PRO A 848 10.41 -16.58 19.53
CA PRO A 848 9.86 -17.83 20.05
C PRO A 848 8.87 -18.51 19.09
N TYR A 849 8.32 -17.76 18.15
CA TYR A 849 7.37 -18.24 17.15
C TYR A 849 8.09 -18.88 15.94
N PRO A 850 7.63 -20.03 15.43
CA PRO A 850 8.21 -20.69 14.25
C PRO A 850 7.88 -19.96 12.93
N TRP A 851 6.90 -19.06 12.95
CA TRP A 851 6.43 -18.33 11.75
C TRP A 851 6.25 -16.83 12.03
N LEU A 852 6.54 -16.01 11.03
CA LEU A 852 6.14 -14.59 10.95
C LEU A 852 5.14 -14.42 9.81
N VAL A 853 4.04 -13.70 10.05
CA VAL A 853 3.18 -13.15 8.98
C VAL A 853 3.52 -11.68 8.72
N PHE A 854 3.41 -11.24 7.46
CA PHE A 854 3.76 -9.89 7.01
C PHE A 854 2.79 -9.38 5.94
N ASN A 855 2.58 -8.05 5.88
CA ASN A 855 1.72 -7.39 4.90
C ASN A 855 2.47 -7.03 3.62
N GLU A 856 3.67 -6.44 3.74
CA GLU A 856 4.48 -6.00 2.60
C GLU A 856 5.95 -6.43 2.67
N LYS A 857 6.54 -6.62 1.48
CA LYS A 857 7.97 -6.85 1.27
C LYS A 857 8.50 -5.91 0.19
N VAL A 858 9.73 -5.43 0.36
CA VAL A 858 10.41 -4.55 -0.59
C VAL A 858 11.77 -5.15 -0.94
N LYS A 859 12.08 -5.20 -2.24
CA LYS A 859 13.38 -5.63 -2.76
C LYS A 859 14.21 -4.40 -3.14
N VAL A 860 15.35 -4.23 -2.48
CA VAL A 860 16.38 -3.25 -2.86
C VAL A 860 17.59 -4.05 -3.33
N ASN A 861 18.57 -4.28 -2.44
CA ASN A 861 19.67 -5.23 -2.66
C ASN A 861 19.30 -6.64 -2.17
N SER A 862 18.61 -6.71 -1.02
CA SER A 862 17.96 -7.90 -0.48
C SER A 862 16.45 -7.68 -0.40
N VAL A 863 15.70 -8.75 -0.14
CA VAL A 863 14.26 -8.68 0.16
C VAL A 863 14.06 -8.44 1.65
N PHE A 864 13.38 -7.34 1.99
CA PHE A 864 13.06 -6.93 3.35
C PHE A 864 11.55 -6.98 3.59
N LEU A 865 11.12 -7.61 4.69
CA LEU A 865 9.74 -7.52 5.18
C LEU A 865 9.57 -6.21 5.95
N ARG A 866 8.53 -5.42 5.64
CA ARG A 866 8.30 -4.09 6.25
C ARG A 866 7.83 -4.18 7.69
N ASP A 867 6.94 -5.13 7.93
CA ASP A 867 6.19 -5.37 9.16
C ASP A 867 6.17 -6.89 9.43
N SER A 868 5.93 -7.29 10.68
CA SER A 868 5.83 -8.71 11.03
C SER A 868 5.05 -8.99 12.32
N THR A 869 4.43 -10.17 12.39
CA THR A 869 3.83 -10.72 13.62
C THR A 869 4.16 -12.19 13.77
N GLY A 870 4.69 -12.58 14.94
CA GLY A 870 4.90 -13.98 15.31
C GLY A 870 3.60 -14.75 15.51
N VAL A 871 3.49 -15.95 14.92
CA VAL A 871 2.35 -16.86 15.02
C VAL A 871 2.80 -18.31 15.27
N SER A 872 1.97 -19.08 15.98
CA SER A 872 2.23 -20.49 16.34
C SER A 872 1.90 -21.46 15.19
N ASP A 873 2.27 -22.73 15.35
CA ASP A 873 1.91 -23.79 14.40
C ASP A 873 0.39 -23.97 14.33
N SER A 874 -0.28 -23.98 15.48
CA SER A 874 -1.74 -24.10 15.59
C SER A 874 -2.47 -22.96 14.88
N VAL A 875 -1.98 -21.71 15.03
CA VAL A 875 -2.54 -20.55 14.34
C VAL A 875 -2.41 -20.72 12.82
N LEU A 876 -1.22 -21.09 12.32
CA LEU A 876 -1.01 -21.25 10.89
C LEU A 876 -1.84 -22.40 10.30
N LEU A 877 -1.93 -23.55 10.98
CA LEU A 877 -2.72 -24.70 10.52
C LEU A 877 -4.22 -24.38 10.42
N LEU A 878 -4.78 -23.73 11.45
CA LEU A 878 -6.22 -23.41 11.50
C LEU A 878 -6.59 -22.21 10.62
N PHE A 879 -5.80 -21.13 10.62
CA PHE A 879 -6.15 -19.85 10.00
C PHE A 879 -5.40 -19.53 8.69
N GLY A 880 -4.38 -20.31 8.33
CA GLY A 880 -3.76 -20.26 7.00
C GLY A 880 -4.61 -20.92 5.91
N GLY A 881 -4.02 -21.12 4.73
CA GLY A 881 -4.68 -21.74 3.56
C GLY A 881 -4.96 -23.24 3.69
N ASP A 882 -5.52 -23.82 2.65
CA ASP A 882 -6.09 -25.17 2.67
C ASP A 882 -5.10 -26.27 3.08
N LEU A 883 -5.58 -27.19 3.91
CA LEU A 883 -4.82 -28.36 4.37
C LEU A 883 -5.17 -29.58 3.53
N SER A 884 -4.14 -30.18 2.92
CA SER A 884 -4.22 -31.46 2.22
C SER A 884 -3.41 -32.52 2.95
N ARG A 885 -3.81 -33.80 2.82
CA ARG A 885 -3.03 -34.93 3.37
C ARG A 885 -1.81 -35.19 2.49
N GLY A 886 -0.65 -35.36 3.13
CA GLY A 886 0.59 -35.78 2.47
C GLY A 886 0.68 -37.29 2.26
N GLY A 887 1.84 -37.76 1.80
CA GLY A 887 2.08 -39.18 1.50
C GLY A 887 2.40 -40.09 2.70
N LEU A 888 2.22 -39.61 3.93
CA LEU A 888 2.45 -40.37 5.17
C LEU A 888 1.32 -40.05 6.16
N ASP A 889 1.00 -40.99 7.06
CA ASP A 889 0.03 -40.72 8.13
C ASP A 889 0.55 -39.60 9.04
N GLY A 890 -0.32 -38.64 9.38
CA GLY A 890 0.06 -37.45 10.14
C GLY A 890 0.91 -36.42 9.39
N HIS A 891 1.10 -36.56 8.07
CA HIS A 891 1.68 -35.52 7.22
C HIS A 891 0.57 -34.64 6.63
N LEU A 892 0.63 -33.34 6.89
CA LEU A 892 -0.25 -32.31 6.31
C LEU A 892 0.55 -31.35 5.41
N LYS A 893 -0.07 -30.88 4.33
CA LYS A 893 0.52 -29.97 3.34
C LYS A 893 -0.36 -28.74 3.12
N MET A 894 0.29 -27.60 2.91
CA MET A 894 -0.35 -26.31 2.55
C MET A 894 0.46 -25.62 1.44
N LEU A 895 -0.17 -24.72 0.68
CA LEU A 895 0.45 -24.00 -0.46
C LEU A 895 1.12 -24.95 -1.46
N GLY A 896 0.37 -25.92 -2.00
CA GLY A 896 0.90 -26.93 -2.93
C GLY A 896 1.97 -27.86 -2.35
N GLY A 897 2.14 -27.88 -1.02
CA GLY A 897 3.24 -28.59 -0.36
C GLY A 897 4.53 -27.78 -0.25
N TYR A 898 4.47 -26.44 -0.34
CA TYR A 898 5.56 -25.58 0.13
C TYR A 898 5.75 -25.73 1.65
N LEU A 899 4.64 -25.66 2.40
CA LEU A 899 4.63 -25.91 3.84
C LEU A 899 4.24 -27.38 4.06
N GLU A 900 5.09 -28.11 4.77
CA GLU A 900 4.87 -29.50 5.16
C GLU A 900 4.99 -29.62 6.68
N PHE A 901 3.95 -30.19 7.28
CA PHE A 901 3.81 -30.39 8.72
C PHE A 901 3.75 -31.88 9.01
N PHE A 902 4.61 -32.36 9.90
CA PHE A 902 4.69 -33.75 10.34
C PHE A 902 4.30 -33.84 11.80
N MET A 903 3.32 -34.69 12.12
CA MET A 903 2.81 -34.87 13.48
C MET A 903 2.25 -36.28 13.68
N VAL A 904 1.84 -36.61 14.89
CA VAL A 904 1.15 -37.88 15.18
C VAL A 904 -0.17 -37.95 14.39
N PRO A 905 -0.55 -39.10 13.78
CA PRO A 905 -1.74 -39.19 12.94
C PRO A 905 -3.06 -38.76 13.60
N ALA A 906 -3.20 -38.98 14.91
CA ALA A 906 -4.34 -38.49 15.70
C ALA A 906 -4.43 -36.96 15.63
N LEU A 907 -3.34 -36.26 15.97
CA LEU A 907 -3.28 -34.79 15.95
C LEU A 907 -3.53 -34.21 14.55
N GLY A 908 -3.01 -34.86 13.51
CA GLY A 908 -3.28 -34.48 12.12
C GLY A 908 -4.77 -34.56 11.75
N ASN A 909 -5.48 -35.56 12.26
CA ASN A 909 -6.94 -35.66 12.08
C ASN A 909 -7.69 -34.62 12.91
N THR A 910 -7.24 -34.31 14.13
CA THR A 910 -7.81 -33.24 14.97
C THR A 910 -7.75 -31.88 14.25
N TYR A 911 -6.59 -31.48 13.70
CA TYR A 911 -6.47 -30.24 12.92
C TYR A 911 -7.35 -30.22 11.67
N LEU A 912 -7.37 -31.30 10.88
CA LEU A 912 -8.22 -31.39 9.68
C LEU A 912 -9.71 -31.27 10.03
N SER A 913 -10.14 -31.88 11.15
CA SER A 913 -11.51 -31.77 11.61
C SER A 913 -11.81 -30.34 12.09
N LEU A 914 -11.00 -29.77 12.98
CA LEU A 914 -11.18 -28.41 13.50
C LEU A 914 -11.22 -27.36 12.39
N LYS A 915 -10.32 -27.45 11.41
CA LYS A 915 -10.29 -26.52 10.26
C LYS A 915 -11.60 -26.57 9.46
N ARG A 916 -12.06 -27.77 9.08
CA ARG A 916 -13.32 -27.96 8.35
C ARG A 916 -14.52 -27.40 9.12
N GLU A 917 -14.58 -27.68 10.42
CA GLU A 917 -15.69 -27.20 11.26
C GLU A 917 -15.65 -25.67 11.44
N LEU A 918 -14.46 -25.08 11.57
CA LEU A 918 -14.24 -23.62 11.63
C LEU A 918 -14.65 -22.91 10.34
N GLU A 919 -14.25 -23.46 9.18
CA GLU A 919 -14.66 -22.96 7.86
C GLU A 919 -16.18 -23.08 7.65
N GLU A 920 -16.79 -24.19 8.09
CA GLU A 920 -18.25 -24.36 8.04
C GLU A 920 -18.98 -23.32 8.92
N LEU A 921 -18.44 -23.01 10.10
CA LEU A 921 -18.97 -22.00 11.03
C LEU A 921 -18.86 -20.57 10.45
N ILE A 922 -17.68 -20.19 9.95
CA ILE A 922 -17.45 -18.89 9.28
C ILE A 922 -18.40 -18.74 8.08
N ARG A 923 -18.50 -19.77 7.23
CA ARG A 923 -19.38 -19.77 6.05
C ARG A 923 -20.85 -19.64 6.44
N LYS A 924 -21.31 -20.26 7.53
CA LYS A 924 -22.68 -20.09 8.04
C LYS A 924 -22.93 -18.67 8.53
N LYS A 925 -22.03 -18.09 9.34
CA LYS A 925 -22.15 -16.70 9.82
C LYS A 925 -22.16 -15.66 8.68
N LEU A 926 -21.43 -15.93 7.59
CA LEU A 926 -21.45 -15.07 6.40
C LEU A 926 -22.74 -15.20 5.56
N GLN A 927 -23.46 -16.32 5.69
CA GLN A 927 -24.76 -16.55 5.04
C GLN A 927 -25.94 -16.06 5.90
N ASP A 928 -25.83 -16.19 7.21
CA ASP A 928 -26.77 -15.67 8.21
C ASP A 928 -26.01 -14.79 9.22
N PRO A 929 -25.98 -13.46 9.01
CA PRO A 929 -25.31 -12.54 9.92
C PRO A 929 -25.88 -12.52 11.34
N ASN A 930 -27.13 -12.95 11.54
CA ASN A 930 -27.76 -13.01 12.87
C ASN A 930 -27.39 -14.26 13.67
N LEU A 931 -26.66 -15.22 13.07
CA LEU A 931 -26.24 -16.45 13.74
C LEU A 931 -25.34 -16.15 14.95
N ASP A 932 -25.78 -16.51 16.16
CA ASP A 932 -24.89 -16.45 17.32
C ASP A 932 -23.85 -17.58 17.26
N ILE A 933 -22.59 -17.18 17.17
CA ILE A 933 -21.42 -18.07 17.10
C ILE A 933 -21.16 -18.71 18.47
N GLN A 934 -21.58 -18.08 19.57
CA GLN A 934 -21.44 -18.63 20.92
C GLN A 934 -22.32 -19.88 21.12
N SER A 935 -23.33 -20.10 20.27
CA SER A 935 -24.15 -21.33 20.28
C SER A 935 -23.34 -22.61 20.01
N ASP A 936 -22.15 -22.50 19.40
CA ASP A 936 -21.20 -23.58 19.14
C ASP A 936 -19.92 -23.43 20.01
N ASN A 937 -20.07 -22.96 21.27
CA ASN A 937 -18.99 -22.66 22.23
C ASN A 937 -17.89 -23.74 22.36
N GLU A 938 -18.23 -25.03 22.30
CA GLU A 938 -17.26 -26.14 22.38
C GLU A 938 -16.17 -26.05 21.31
N LEU A 939 -16.55 -25.70 20.08
CA LEU A 939 -15.61 -25.55 18.96
C LEU A 939 -14.72 -24.32 19.16
N LEU A 940 -15.29 -23.20 19.64
CA LEU A 940 -14.53 -22.00 19.98
C LEU A 940 -13.54 -22.26 21.13
N MET A 941 -13.94 -23.02 22.15
CA MET A 941 -13.05 -23.41 23.26
C MET A 941 -11.90 -24.28 22.75
N ALA A 942 -12.15 -25.30 21.94
CA ALA A 942 -11.11 -26.13 21.33
C ALA A 942 -10.09 -25.29 20.53
N ILE A 943 -10.57 -24.35 19.71
CA ILE A 943 -9.72 -23.45 18.92
C ILE A 943 -8.92 -22.50 19.81
N ARG A 944 -9.55 -21.88 20.82
CA ARG A 944 -8.87 -20.94 21.73
C ARG A 944 -7.83 -21.63 22.61
N LEU A 945 -8.08 -22.85 23.06
CA LEU A 945 -7.08 -23.66 23.79
C LEU A 945 -5.85 -23.90 22.92
N LEU A 946 -6.00 -24.34 21.67
CA LEU A 946 -4.88 -24.51 20.73
C LEU A 946 -4.13 -23.20 20.47
N VAL A 947 -4.86 -22.12 20.15
CA VAL A 947 -4.27 -20.84 19.76
C VAL A 947 -3.54 -20.16 20.92
N SER A 948 -3.96 -20.37 22.17
CA SER A 948 -3.34 -19.77 23.37
C SER A 948 -2.31 -20.65 24.10
N GLN A 949 -2.38 -21.97 24.01
CA GLN A 949 -1.49 -22.88 24.76
C GLN A 949 -0.46 -23.62 23.90
N ASP A 950 -0.40 -23.38 22.58
CA ASP A 950 0.64 -23.92 21.71
C ASP A 950 2.01 -23.28 21.98
N GLN A 951 2.84 -24.00 22.76
CA GLN A 951 4.20 -23.61 23.14
C GLN A 951 5.22 -23.75 22.00
N CYS A 952 4.80 -24.18 20.80
CA CYS A 952 5.64 -24.32 19.61
C CYS A 952 6.84 -25.28 19.77
N GLU A 953 6.72 -26.30 20.63
CA GLU A 953 7.79 -27.26 21.01
C GLU A 953 8.41 -28.02 19.82
N GLY A 954 7.69 -28.08 18.71
CA GLY A 954 8.13 -28.66 17.45
C GLY A 954 9.45 -28.07 16.90
N LYS A 955 10.04 -28.74 15.92
CA LYS A 955 11.35 -28.37 15.33
C LYS A 955 11.29 -28.27 13.82
N PHE A 956 12.22 -27.52 13.24
CA PHE A 956 12.45 -27.54 11.80
C PHE A 956 13.37 -28.70 11.42
N VAL A 957 12.90 -29.50 10.47
CA VAL A 957 13.57 -30.65 9.87
C VAL A 957 13.94 -30.28 8.43
N PHE A 958 15.01 -30.87 7.90
CA PHE A 958 15.53 -30.58 6.55
C PHE A 958 15.78 -31.88 5.79
N GLY A 959 15.56 -31.88 4.48
CA GLY A 959 15.92 -33.01 3.60
C GLY A 959 15.14 -34.31 3.82
N ARG A 960 13.96 -34.29 4.45
CA ARG A 960 13.16 -35.51 4.68
C ARG A 960 12.59 -36.03 3.37
N GLN A 961 13.21 -37.06 2.81
CA GLN A 961 12.72 -37.72 1.59
C GLN A 961 11.38 -38.42 1.85
N LEU A 962 10.36 -38.06 1.09
CA LEU A 962 9.10 -38.80 1.04
C LEU A 962 9.29 -40.05 0.17
N PRO A 963 8.68 -41.20 0.52
CA PRO A 963 8.67 -42.35 -0.38
C PRO A 963 8.00 -41.94 -1.70
N ALA A 964 8.64 -42.26 -2.82
CA ALA A 964 8.11 -41.93 -4.14
C ALA A 964 6.71 -42.53 -4.32
N PRO A 965 5.75 -41.81 -4.94
CA PRO A 965 4.43 -42.37 -5.19
C PRO A 965 4.57 -43.63 -6.04
N SER A 966 4.11 -44.76 -5.52
CA SER A 966 4.29 -46.05 -6.19
C SER A 966 3.69 -46.01 -7.60
N GLN A 967 4.38 -46.57 -8.59
CA GLN A 967 3.95 -46.54 -10.00
C GLN A 967 2.58 -47.20 -10.27
N LYS A 968 2.01 -47.90 -9.28
CA LYS A 968 0.59 -48.34 -9.30
C LYS A 968 -0.38 -47.16 -9.32
N ALA A 969 -0.19 -46.17 -8.44
CA ALA A 969 -1.12 -45.06 -8.28
C ALA A 969 -1.26 -44.18 -9.55
N MET A 970 -0.18 -44.06 -10.35
CA MET A 970 -0.23 -43.33 -11.63
C MET A 970 -0.94 -44.13 -12.75
N LYS A 971 -0.93 -45.47 -12.69
CA LYS A 971 -1.68 -46.31 -13.65
C LYS A 971 -3.17 -46.33 -13.32
N ASP A 972 -3.53 -46.45 -12.05
CA ASP A 972 -4.93 -46.49 -11.61
C ASP A 972 -5.66 -45.15 -11.88
N ALA A 973 -4.93 -44.02 -11.91
CA ALA A 973 -5.47 -42.71 -12.31
C ALA A 973 -5.70 -42.56 -13.83
N MET A 974 -4.98 -43.30 -14.68
CA MET A 974 -5.12 -43.24 -16.15
C MET A 974 -6.14 -44.25 -16.71
N THR A 975 -6.45 -45.33 -15.98
CA THR A 975 -7.51 -46.26 -16.35
C THR A 975 -8.66 -46.18 -15.35
N GLY A 976 -9.67 -45.38 -15.65
CA GLY A 976 -10.83 -45.11 -14.79
C GLY A 976 -11.68 -46.34 -14.47
N LYS A 977 -11.20 -47.19 -13.57
CA LYS A 977 -11.93 -48.31 -12.96
C LYS A 977 -12.11 -48.02 -11.48
N GLN A 978 -13.36 -48.06 -11.03
CA GLN A 978 -13.68 -48.01 -9.60
C GLN A 978 -13.00 -49.18 -8.86
N PRO A 979 -12.59 -48.99 -7.60
CA PRO A 979 -11.99 -50.07 -6.81
C PRO A 979 -13.04 -51.17 -6.57
N TYR A 980 -12.78 -52.36 -7.10
CA TYR A 980 -13.59 -53.54 -6.80
C TYR A 980 -13.39 -53.97 -5.35
N ASP A 981 -14.51 -54.32 -4.72
CA ASP A 981 -14.62 -54.63 -3.31
C ASP A 981 -13.73 -55.80 -2.86
N ASN A 982 -13.12 -55.71 -1.66
CA ASN A 982 -12.01 -56.58 -1.20
C ASN A 982 -12.49 -57.95 -0.65
N SER A 983 -13.69 -58.37 -1.03
CA SER A 983 -14.41 -59.57 -0.56
C SER A 983 -13.64 -60.89 -0.75
N LYS A 984 -12.73 -60.99 -1.73
CA LYS A 984 -11.91 -62.19 -1.95
C LYS A 984 -10.92 -62.48 -0.82
N ASN A 985 -10.30 -61.45 -0.25
CA ASN A 985 -9.33 -61.64 0.84
C ASN A 985 -10.03 -62.03 2.15
N GLU A 986 -11.24 -61.52 2.40
CA GLU A 986 -12.05 -61.90 3.55
C GLU A 986 -12.55 -63.34 3.45
N LEU A 987 -13.04 -63.77 2.28
CA LEU A 987 -13.42 -65.17 2.02
C LEU A 987 -12.24 -66.14 2.17
N GLN A 988 -11.06 -65.78 1.69
CA GLN A 988 -9.85 -66.60 1.85
C GLN A 988 -9.40 -66.69 3.32
N THR A 989 -9.56 -65.60 4.09
CA THR A 989 -9.30 -65.58 5.53
C THR A 989 -10.32 -66.41 6.33
N LEU A 990 -11.60 -66.41 5.92
CA LEU A 990 -12.64 -67.25 6.50
C LEU A 990 -12.42 -68.74 6.23
N LEU A 991 -12.04 -69.12 5.00
CA LEU A 991 -11.72 -70.51 4.65
C LEU A 991 -10.53 -71.07 5.46
N VAL A 992 -9.48 -70.27 5.65
CA VAL A 992 -8.33 -70.64 6.49
C VAL A 992 -8.71 -70.78 7.96
N ARG A 993 -9.57 -69.90 8.49
CA ARG A 993 -10.10 -70.02 9.86
C ARG A 993 -11.05 -71.21 10.05
N ALA A 994 -11.72 -71.65 8.99
CA ALA A 994 -12.57 -72.85 8.98
C ALA A 994 -11.78 -74.17 8.78
N GLY A 995 -10.45 -74.13 8.67
CA GLY A 995 -9.61 -75.33 8.57
C GLY A 995 -9.54 -75.96 7.17
N HIS A 996 -10.01 -75.27 6.12
CA HIS A 996 -9.93 -75.76 4.75
C HIS A 996 -8.70 -75.20 4.02
N GLY A 997 -7.96 -76.07 3.31
CA GLY A 997 -6.79 -75.70 2.51
C GLY A 997 -7.17 -74.87 1.28
N ALA A 998 -6.29 -73.95 0.88
CA ALA A 998 -6.52 -73.06 -0.26
C ALA A 998 -6.49 -73.84 -1.60
N PRO A 999 -7.44 -73.60 -2.53
CA PRO A 999 -7.49 -74.30 -3.81
C PRO A 999 -6.37 -73.84 -4.77
N PRO A 1000 -5.82 -74.74 -5.61
CA PRO A 1000 -4.72 -74.40 -6.52
C PRO A 1000 -5.20 -73.54 -7.69
N ILE A 1001 -4.54 -72.40 -7.89
CA ILE A 1001 -4.82 -71.47 -9.00
C ILE A 1001 -4.10 -71.98 -10.26
N ARG A 1002 -4.85 -72.39 -11.29
CA ARG A 1002 -4.31 -72.52 -12.65
C ARG A 1002 -4.10 -71.13 -13.26
N GLN A 1003 -2.88 -70.83 -13.68
CA GLN A 1003 -2.60 -69.71 -14.58
C GLN A 1003 -2.92 -70.16 -16.01
N ASN A 1004 -3.75 -69.40 -16.71
CA ASN A 1004 -3.78 -69.35 -18.17
C ASN A 1004 -3.27 -67.97 -18.60
N ASN A 1005 -2.55 -67.94 -19.73
CA ASN A 1005 -2.01 -66.73 -20.37
C ASN A 1005 -3.11 -65.77 -20.83
#